data_AF-A0A7Y9ZHG3-F1
#
_entry.id   AF-A0A7Y9ZHG3-F1
#
_cell.length_a   1.000
_cell.length_b   1.000
_cell.length_c   1.000
_cell.angle_alpha   90.00
_cell.angle_beta   90.00
_cell.angle_gamma   90.00
#
_symmetry.space_group_name_H-M   'P 1'
#
loop_
_entity.id
_entity.type
_entity.pdbx_description
1 polymer ?
#
loop_
_entity_poly.entity_id
_entity_poly.type
_entity_poly.pdbx_seq_one_letter_code
_entity_poly.pdbx_strand_id
1 'polypeptide(L)'
;MVDSGKAVRVIRKAVRSAVTEAAEAALARVADREASRAPGAPAPKPPKVAEPTKPVEPLPPKPDQSGPDRRTATGAETLATRDDVAQQGRFLTTSTGARLRDTDHSLKAGDRGPTLLQDHHLREKITHFDHERIPERVVHARGAGAHGVFVGYGNAKPICRAGFLARGKETPVFVRFSTVLGSRGSADTVRDTRGFATKFYTDEGTFDLVGNNIPVFFIQDGIKFPDVIHAGKPHPDREIPQAQSAHDTFWDFVSLHTEAQHHTIWNMSDRGIPRSYRTMEGFGVHTFRTVNAQGETALVKFHWKPRLGVHSLTWEEAQLTGGIDPDFHRRDLADAIESGAYPQWELGLQVFEDTDDETFQGIDLLDPTKLVPEELAPVQPVGLLTLTGNPTNFFAETEQVAFHVGNLVPGIDVTNDPLLQTRLFSYVDTQLTRLGGPNFNQIPVNRPHAPVNDMLRDGFHQHAVHAGVAPYRPNSLDGGCPFHASGARDGAFVDVPVRVAESVKERDVPVSFADHFSQARLFWLSMTPVEKQHIILAYTFELSRCYEQAIRERQLLALAQVDPELCAEVAAGLGLPAPEAPGPLAEPQPSPALSQLGREWPTDGRVLGVVVGDEGDLDGVDALVETIADHGMVALVIGPHGGKLSDGTVVQRTFGGARSVEFDALFVAGCPAPAPDAIPVRDAKADDPGEPLDPRVRLMLEECYRHAKTIGVWGAGAEALAAAGLPVDAPGIVRGSSPTGVLAEVEGLLGSHRAWERFVSPTP
;
A
#
# COMPACT_ATOMS: atom_id res chain seq x y z
N MET A 1 -62.16 -19.71 25.15
CA MET A 1 -61.25 -20.70 24.54
C MET A 1 -60.34 -19.94 23.60
N VAL A 2 -59.11 -19.67 24.03
CA VAL A 2 -58.11 -18.95 23.21
C VAL A 2 -57.58 -19.94 22.17
N ASP A 3 -57.62 -19.52 20.91
CA ASP A 3 -57.37 -20.32 19.70
C ASP A 3 -55.93 -20.85 19.66
N SER A 4 -55.77 -22.10 20.12
CA SER A 4 -54.51 -22.83 20.19
C SER A 4 -53.85 -23.06 18.82
N GLY A 5 -54.59 -22.89 17.72
CA GLY A 5 -54.06 -23.06 16.35
C GLY A 5 -53.11 -21.94 15.90
N LYS A 6 -53.32 -20.69 16.38
CA LYS A 6 -52.46 -19.56 16.03
C LYS A 6 -51.09 -19.62 16.71
N ALA A 7 -51.05 -20.03 17.99
CA ALA A 7 -49.80 -20.17 18.74
C ALA A 7 -48.89 -21.26 18.14
N VAL A 8 -49.47 -22.42 17.76
CA VAL A 8 -48.72 -23.53 17.16
C VAL A 8 -48.12 -23.16 15.78
N ARG A 9 -48.81 -22.32 15.00
CA ARG A 9 -48.33 -21.87 13.69
C ARG A 9 -47.20 -20.84 13.78
N VAL A 10 -47.23 -19.96 14.78
CA VAL A 10 -46.14 -19.01 15.07
C VAL A 10 -44.90 -19.73 15.58
N ILE A 11 -45.07 -20.70 16.50
CA ILE A 11 -43.98 -21.52 17.03
C ILE A 11 -43.33 -22.36 15.93
N ARG A 12 -44.12 -23.00 15.05
CA ARG A 12 -43.56 -23.74 13.89
C ARG A 12 -42.79 -22.83 12.93
N LYS A 13 -43.22 -21.59 12.72
CA LYS A 13 -42.51 -20.63 11.85
C LYS A 13 -41.20 -20.17 12.50
N ALA A 14 -41.22 -19.88 13.80
CA ALA A 14 -40.03 -19.51 14.56
C ALA A 14 -39.01 -20.66 14.64
N VAL A 15 -39.46 -21.89 14.89
CA VAL A 15 -38.60 -23.08 14.90
C VAL A 15 -38.02 -23.35 13.50
N ARG A 16 -38.81 -23.19 12.43
CA ARG A 16 -38.30 -23.37 11.06
C ARG A 16 -37.29 -22.28 10.70
N SER A 17 -37.51 -21.04 11.10
CA SER A 17 -36.56 -19.91 10.94
C SER A 17 -35.26 -20.18 11.68
N ALA A 18 -35.34 -20.58 12.96
CA ALA A 18 -34.16 -20.89 13.77
C ALA A 18 -33.39 -22.11 13.26
N VAL A 19 -34.09 -23.13 12.73
CA VAL A 19 -33.45 -24.29 12.09
C VAL A 19 -32.83 -23.92 10.74
N THR A 20 -33.43 -23.00 9.98
CA THR A 20 -32.84 -22.47 8.74
C THR A 20 -31.64 -21.58 9.04
N GLU A 21 -31.70 -20.67 10.02
CA GLU A 21 -30.56 -19.86 10.48
C GLU A 21 -29.45 -20.74 11.06
N ALA A 22 -29.77 -21.78 11.83
CA ALA A 22 -28.77 -22.72 12.34
C ALA A 22 -28.16 -23.58 11.23
N ALA A 23 -28.94 -23.95 10.20
CA ALA A 23 -28.44 -24.67 9.04
C ALA A 23 -27.60 -23.79 8.12
N GLU A 24 -27.98 -22.51 7.95
CA GLU A 24 -27.19 -21.50 7.23
C GLU A 24 -25.93 -21.13 7.99
N ALA A 25 -25.97 -21.01 9.32
CA ALA A 25 -24.79 -20.82 10.16
C ALA A 25 -23.90 -22.06 10.20
N ALA A 26 -24.46 -23.27 10.14
CA ALA A 26 -23.69 -24.51 10.02
C ALA A 26 -23.08 -24.67 8.62
N LEU A 27 -23.80 -24.29 7.55
CA LEU A 27 -23.29 -24.23 6.19
C LEU A 27 -22.23 -23.13 6.04
N ALA A 28 -22.40 -21.99 6.69
CA ALA A 28 -21.41 -20.92 6.77
C ALA A 28 -20.18 -21.39 7.54
N ARG A 29 -20.33 -22.13 8.65
CA ARG A 29 -19.20 -22.75 9.37
C ARG A 29 -18.50 -23.87 8.59
N VAL A 30 -19.22 -24.62 7.77
CA VAL A 30 -18.64 -25.65 6.89
C VAL A 30 -17.98 -25.01 5.68
N ALA A 31 -18.54 -23.91 5.15
CA ALA A 31 -17.90 -23.07 4.15
C ALA A 31 -16.69 -22.31 4.72
N ASP A 32 -16.72 -21.89 5.99
CA ASP A 32 -15.58 -21.32 6.73
C ASP A 32 -14.49 -22.37 6.96
N ARG A 33 -14.88 -23.62 7.23
CA ARG A 33 -13.95 -24.75 7.29
C ARG A 33 -13.35 -25.12 5.93
N GLU A 34 -14.08 -24.91 4.83
CA GLU A 34 -13.50 -24.92 3.48
C GLU A 34 -12.75 -23.62 3.13
N ALA A 35 -12.98 -22.55 3.89
CA ALA A 35 -12.31 -21.25 3.81
C ALA A 35 -11.02 -21.19 4.64
N SER A 36 -10.59 -22.27 5.31
CA SER A 36 -9.21 -22.44 5.80
C SER A 36 -8.16 -22.55 4.67
N ARG A 37 -8.54 -22.18 3.44
CA ARG A 37 -7.62 -22.05 2.32
C ARG A 37 -6.83 -20.77 2.50
N ALA A 38 -5.52 -20.88 2.33
CA ALA A 38 -4.67 -19.71 2.09
C ALA A 38 -5.34 -18.81 1.01
N PRO A 39 -5.31 -17.48 1.21
CA PRO A 39 -5.92 -16.53 0.28
C PRO A 39 -5.28 -16.62 -1.12
N GLY A 40 -5.93 -16.01 -2.11
CA GLY A 40 -5.48 -16.00 -3.50
C GLY A 40 -6.32 -16.87 -4.43
N ALA A 41 -7.58 -17.15 -4.08
CA ALA A 41 -8.48 -17.85 -4.98
C ALA A 41 -8.70 -17.01 -6.26
N PRO A 42 -8.53 -17.60 -7.47
CA PRO A 42 -8.64 -16.84 -8.72
C PRO A 42 -10.09 -16.56 -9.15
N ALA A 43 -11.07 -17.28 -8.59
CA ALA A 43 -12.47 -17.22 -8.98
C ALA A 43 -13.37 -17.62 -7.79
N PRO A 44 -14.66 -17.22 -7.77
CA PRO A 44 -15.58 -17.57 -6.67
C PRO A 44 -15.89 -19.07 -6.58
N LYS A 45 -15.56 -19.85 -7.62
CA LYS A 45 -15.77 -21.30 -7.68
C LYS A 45 -14.58 -21.97 -8.35
N PRO A 46 -14.13 -23.15 -7.88
CA PRO A 46 -13.04 -23.87 -8.52
C PRO A 46 -13.42 -24.39 -9.92
N PRO A 47 -12.46 -24.46 -10.85
CA PRO A 47 -12.70 -25.05 -12.16
C PRO A 47 -12.90 -26.57 -12.07
N LYS A 48 -13.59 -27.14 -13.08
CA LYS A 48 -13.69 -28.59 -13.27
C LYS A 48 -12.58 -29.06 -14.19
N VAL A 49 -12.14 -30.32 -14.02
CA VAL A 49 -11.16 -30.96 -14.92
C VAL A 49 -11.71 -31.05 -16.35
N ALA A 50 -12.99 -31.38 -16.51
CA ALA A 50 -13.63 -31.43 -17.81
C ALA A 50 -13.86 -30.02 -18.38
N GLU A 51 -13.55 -29.83 -19.65
CA GLU A 51 -13.78 -28.59 -20.37
C GLU A 51 -15.27 -28.18 -20.33
N PRO A 52 -15.59 -26.91 -20.00
CA PRO A 52 -16.95 -26.39 -20.11
C PRO A 52 -17.38 -26.26 -21.57
N THR A 53 -18.23 -27.19 -22.06
CA THR A 53 -18.74 -27.19 -23.45
C THR A 53 -20.15 -26.62 -23.60
N LYS A 54 -20.77 -26.17 -22.50
CA LYS A 54 -22.12 -25.60 -22.50
C LYS A 54 -22.09 -24.15 -22.01
N PRO A 55 -22.79 -23.24 -22.70
CA PRO A 55 -22.84 -21.84 -22.31
C PRO A 55 -23.56 -21.68 -20.97
N VAL A 56 -22.95 -20.93 -20.06
CA VAL A 56 -23.50 -20.54 -18.75
C VAL A 56 -23.38 -19.02 -18.61
N GLU A 57 -24.14 -18.44 -17.69
CA GLU A 57 -23.97 -17.01 -17.37
C GLU A 57 -22.59 -16.76 -16.74
N PRO A 58 -22.04 -15.54 -16.88
CA PRO A 58 -20.79 -15.15 -16.23
C PRO A 58 -20.83 -15.43 -14.72
N LEU A 59 -19.67 -15.81 -14.18
CA LEU A 59 -19.55 -15.97 -12.73
C LEU A 59 -19.62 -14.60 -12.06
N PRO A 60 -20.23 -14.49 -10.86
CA PRO A 60 -20.21 -13.26 -10.10
C PRO A 60 -18.77 -12.91 -9.67
N PRO A 61 -18.49 -11.65 -9.31
CA PRO A 61 -17.25 -11.28 -8.63
C PRO A 61 -17.04 -12.11 -7.34
N LYS A 62 -15.79 -12.20 -6.87
CA LYS A 62 -15.50 -12.83 -5.58
C LYS A 62 -16.10 -12.01 -4.42
N PRO A 63 -16.40 -12.63 -3.27
CA PRO A 63 -16.97 -11.93 -2.11
C PRO A 63 -16.10 -10.76 -1.59
N ASP A 64 -14.78 -10.87 -1.71
CA ASP A 64 -13.81 -9.85 -1.32
C ASP A 64 -13.72 -8.69 -2.32
N GLN A 65 -14.39 -8.77 -3.48
CA GLN A 65 -14.32 -7.76 -4.52
C GLN A 65 -15.45 -6.73 -4.43
N SER A 66 -15.08 -5.46 -4.56
CA SER A 66 -15.99 -4.34 -4.75
C SER A 66 -15.59 -3.57 -6.00
N GLY A 67 -16.56 -3.34 -6.90
CA GLY A 67 -16.41 -2.43 -8.03
C GLY A 67 -16.80 -1.00 -7.66
N PRO A 68 -16.55 -0.01 -8.53
CA PRO A 68 -16.92 1.37 -8.29
C PRO A 68 -18.42 1.52 -8.05
N ASP A 69 -18.80 2.54 -7.28
CA ASP A 69 -20.20 2.87 -7.11
C ASP A 69 -20.83 3.32 -8.43
N ARG A 70 -22.07 2.90 -8.64
CA ARG A 70 -22.77 3.07 -9.91
C ARG A 70 -23.38 4.46 -9.98
N ARG A 71 -22.50 5.45 -10.13
CA ARG A 71 -22.84 6.85 -10.38
C ARG A 71 -22.87 7.12 -11.88
N THR A 72 -23.78 7.97 -12.34
CA THR A 72 -23.72 8.55 -13.69
C THR A 72 -22.51 9.48 -13.81
N ALA A 73 -22.17 9.89 -15.03
CA ALA A 73 -21.09 10.86 -15.25
C ALA A 73 -21.38 12.24 -14.61
N THR A 74 -22.62 12.53 -14.21
CA THR A 74 -23.02 13.73 -13.48
C THR A 74 -23.23 13.50 -11.97
N GLY A 75 -22.76 12.36 -11.43
CA GLY A 75 -22.78 12.04 -10.01
C GLY A 75 -24.13 11.52 -9.46
N ALA A 76 -25.16 11.38 -10.29
CA ALA A 76 -26.43 10.81 -9.86
C ALA A 76 -26.32 9.30 -9.56
N GLU A 77 -26.98 8.86 -8.49
CA GLU A 77 -27.19 7.46 -8.15
C GLU A 77 -27.99 6.75 -9.24
N THR A 78 -27.68 5.48 -9.51
CA THR A 78 -28.41 4.67 -10.50
C THR A 78 -29.10 3.48 -9.82
N LEU A 79 -30.18 3.01 -10.43
CA LEU A 79 -30.84 1.75 -10.03
C LEU A 79 -30.13 0.51 -10.60
N ALA A 80 -29.05 0.71 -11.37
CA ALA A 80 -28.29 -0.38 -11.94
C ALA A 80 -27.60 -1.20 -10.83
N THR A 81 -27.81 -2.50 -10.87
CA THR A 81 -27.09 -3.46 -10.05
C THR A 81 -25.65 -3.61 -10.56
N ARG A 82 -24.79 -4.30 -9.80
CA ARG A 82 -23.43 -4.63 -10.26
C ARG A 82 -23.48 -5.50 -11.53
N ASP A 83 -24.47 -6.37 -11.64
CA ASP A 83 -24.66 -7.24 -12.81
C ASP A 83 -25.12 -6.45 -14.04
N ASP A 84 -25.84 -5.33 -13.86
CA ASP A 84 -26.32 -4.49 -14.96
C ASP A 84 -25.20 -3.76 -15.71
N VAL A 85 -24.05 -3.56 -15.07
CA VAL A 85 -22.87 -2.86 -15.64
C VAL A 85 -21.71 -3.80 -15.95
N ALA A 86 -21.88 -5.11 -15.75
CA ALA A 86 -20.92 -6.16 -16.08
C ALA A 86 -21.28 -6.88 -17.40
N GLN A 87 -20.49 -7.88 -17.80
CA GLN A 87 -20.89 -8.76 -18.90
C GLN A 87 -22.14 -9.58 -18.50
N GLN A 88 -23.16 -9.61 -19.37
CA GLN A 88 -24.46 -10.26 -19.10
C GLN A 88 -24.76 -11.48 -19.98
N GLY A 89 -23.86 -11.82 -20.90
CA GLY A 89 -24.13 -12.77 -21.98
C GLY A 89 -23.46 -14.12 -21.79
N ARG A 90 -24.17 -15.20 -22.13
CA ARG A 90 -23.62 -16.57 -22.19
C ARG A 90 -22.78 -16.87 -23.43
N PHE A 91 -22.78 -15.97 -24.41
CA PHE A 91 -22.13 -16.15 -25.70
C PHE A 91 -21.10 -15.05 -25.92
N LEU A 92 -19.97 -15.41 -26.53
CA LEU A 92 -18.98 -14.46 -27.00
C LEU A 92 -19.58 -13.55 -28.08
N THR A 93 -19.35 -12.25 -27.98
CA THR A 93 -19.79 -11.25 -28.95
C THR A 93 -18.67 -10.33 -29.40
N THR A 94 -18.87 -9.64 -30.52
CA THR A 94 -18.14 -8.42 -30.87
C THR A 94 -18.40 -7.31 -29.85
N SER A 95 -17.64 -6.22 -29.90
CA SER A 95 -17.88 -5.02 -29.06
C SER A 95 -19.22 -4.34 -29.35
N THR A 96 -19.80 -4.63 -30.51
CA THR A 96 -21.12 -4.16 -30.97
C THR A 96 -22.25 -5.15 -30.71
N GLY A 97 -21.98 -6.26 -30.01
CA GLY A 97 -22.99 -7.23 -29.56
C GLY A 97 -23.36 -8.35 -30.53
N ALA A 98 -22.64 -8.50 -31.66
CA ALA A 98 -22.88 -9.59 -32.61
C ALA A 98 -22.27 -10.90 -32.10
N ARG A 99 -23.06 -11.99 -32.04
CA ARG A 99 -22.57 -13.30 -31.57
C ARG A 99 -21.56 -13.90 -32.53
N LEU A 100 -20.51 -14.49 -31.96
CA LEU A 100 -19.42 -15.11 -32.71
C LEU A 100 -19.54 -16.63 -32.69
N ARG A 101 -19.32 -17.25 -33.85
CA ARG A 101 -19.31 -18.71 -34.00
C ARG A 101 -17.93 -19.31 -33.68
N ASP A 102 -16.87 -18.59 -34.02
CA ASP A 102 -15.49 -19.06 -33.96
C ASP A 102 -14.57 -17.84 -33.72
N THR A 103 -13.59 -17.99 -32.83
CA THR A 103 -12.58 -16.98 -32.48
C THR A 103 -11.16 -17.56 -32.51
N ASP A 104 -11.04 -18.86 -32.80
CA ASP A 104 -9.78 -19.60 -32.86
C ASP A 104 -9.20 -19.56 -34.27
N HIS A 105 -10.06 -19.33 -35.27
CA HIS A 105 -9.68 -19.27 -36.67
C HIS A 105 -10.09 -17.95 -37.32
N SER A 106 -9.15 -17.36 -38.06
CA SER A 106 -9.46 -16.24 -38.96
C SER A 106 -10.22 -16.71 -40.21
N LEU A 107 -11.03 -15.83 -40.77
CA LEU A 107 -11.68 -16.03 -42.07
C LEU A 107 -10.63 -16.01 -43.20
N LYS A 108 -10.60 -17.09 -43.99
CA LYS A 108 -9.61 -17.32 -45.06
C LYS A 108 -10.28 -17.68 -46.39
N ALA A 109 -9.58 -17.43 -47.50
CA ALA A 109 -9.96 -17.94 -48.82
C ALA A 109 -9.57 -19.43 -49.00
N GLY A 110 -10.32 -20.33 -48.36
CA GLY A 110 -9.99 -21.75 -48.26
C GLY A 110 -9.25 -22.09 -46.97
N ASP A 111 -9.22 -23.36 -46.60
CA ASP A 111 -8.65 -23.85 -45.32
C ASP A 111 -7.16 -23.46 -45.14
N ARG A 112 -6.40 -23.43 -46.24
CA ARG A 112 -4.98 -23.05 -46.31
C ARG A 112 -4.73 -21.74 -47.07
N GLY A 113 -5.78 -20.99 -47.36
CA GLY A 113 -5.68 -19.72 -48.07
C GLY A 113 -5.28 -18.53 -47.19
N PRO A 114 -5.08 -17.34 -47.78
CA PRO A 114 -4.78 -16.13 -47.03
C PRO A 114 -5.98 -15.68 -46.17
N THR A 115 -5.68 -15.03 -45.05
CA THR A 115 -6.66 -14.31 -44.23
C THR A 115 -7.27 -13.15 -45.00
N LEU A 116 -8.58 -12.94 -44.84
CA LEU A 116 -9.33 -11.93 -45.56
C LEU A 116 -9.52 -10.66 -44.71
N LEU A 117 -9.24 -9.49 -45.27
CA LEU A 117 -9.44 -8.20 -44.60
C LEU A 117 -10.91 -7.95 -44.20
N GLN A 118 -11.86 -8.61 -44.86
CA GLN A 118 -13.28 -8.53 -44.51
C GLN A 118 -13.62 -9.19 -43.16
N ASP A 119 -12.69 -9.94 -42.57
CA ASP A 119 -12.83 -10.47 -41.21
C ASP A 119 -12.90 -9.32 -40.18
N HIS A 120 -14.12 -8.95 -39.81
CA HIS A 120 -14.35 -7.85 -38.89
C HIS A 120 -13.99 -8.21 -37.45
N HIS A 121 -14.18 -9.46 -37.04
CA HIS A 121 -13.85 -9.92 -35.69
C HIS A 121 -12.35 -9.97 -35.48
N LEU A 122 -11.59 -10.49 -36.44
CA LEU A 122 -10.12 -10.44 -36.39
C LEU A 122 -9.63 -9.00 -36.20
N ARG A 123 -10.09 -8.08 -37.05
CA ARG A 123 -9.66 -6.67 -36.98
C ARG A 123 -10.04 -6.03 -35.65
N GLU A 124 -11.28 -6.23 -35.18
CA GLU A 124 -11.76 -5.68 -33.91
C GLU A 124 -10.96 -6.20 -32.72
N LYS A 125 -10.79 -7.53 -32.60
CA LYS A 125 -10.06 -8.19 -31.50
C LYS A 125 -8.60 -7.73 -31.44
N ILE A 126 -7.91 -7.71 -32.58
CA ILE A 126 -6.50 -7.28 -32.65
C ILE A 126 -6.38 -5.77 -32.41
N THR A 127 -7.28 -4.96 -32.98
CA THR A 127 -7.25 -3.50 -32.76
C THR A 127 -7.45 -3.17 -31.29
N HIS A 128 -8.37 -3.83 -30.58
CA HIS A 128 -8.53 -3.60 -29.14
C HIS A 128 -7.27 -4.03 -28.37
N PHE A 129 -6.72 -5.21 -28.64
CA PHE A 129 -5.49 -5.72 -28.01
C PHE A 129 -4.31 -4.75 -28.19
N ASP A 130 -4.09 -4.26 -29.41
CA ASP A 130 -2.99 -3.35 -29.75
C ASP A 130 -3.10 -1.98 -29.03
N HIS A 131 -4.28 -1.64 -28.51
CA HIS A 131 -4.57 -0.36 -27.82
C HIS A 131 -4.93 -0.55 -26.34
N GLU A 132 -4.62 -1.69 -25.72
CA GLU A 132 -4.89 -1.93 -24.30
C GLU A 132 -4.03 -1.07 -23.35
N ARG A 133 -2.84 -0.63 -23.80
CA ARG A 133 -1.90 0.11 -22.94
C ARG A 133 -2.15 1.61 -23.01
N ILE A 134 -2.26 2.23 -21.85
CA ILE A 134 -2.19 3.68 -21.67
C ILE A 134 -0.82 4.05 -21.08
N PRO A 135 -0.39 5.32 -21.15
CA PRO A 135 0.79 5.77 -20.42
C PRO A 135 0.67 5.43 -18.93
N GLU A 136 1.73 4.93 -18.32
CA GLU A 136 1.78 4.82 -16.86
C GLU A 136 1.87 6.21 -16.21
N ARG A 137 1.68 6.28 -14.89
CA ARG A 137 1.94 7.52 -14.15
C ARG A 137 3.42 7.87 -14.24
N VAL A 138 3.76 9.15 -14.41
CA VAL A 138 5.15 9.63 -14.51
C VAL A 138 5.99 9.20 -13.30
N VAL A 139 5.38 9.28 -12.12
CA VAL A 139 5.88 8.78 -10.84
C VAL A 139 4.80 7.94 -10.18
N HIS A 140 5.17 7.08 -9.24
CA HIS A 140 4.20 6.19 -8.58
C HIS A 140 3.47 5.24 -9.55
N ALA A 141 4.14 4.83 -10.63
CA ALA A 141 3.60 3.92 -11.64
C ALA A 141 3.26 2.55 -11.04
N ARG A 142 4.19 2.00 -10.24
CA ARG A 142 3.99 0.75 -9.51
C ARG A 142 3.14 0.98 -8.26
N GLY A 143 1.96 0.35 -8.21
CA GLY A 143 1.08 0.45 -7.06
C GLY A 143 -0.08 -0.54 -7.08
N ALA A 144 -0.87 -0.54 -6.01
CA ALA A 144 -2.07 -1.34 -5.83
C ALA A 144 -3.13 -0.53 -5.07
N GLY A 145 -4.40 -0.82 -5.30
CA GLY A 145 -5.49 -0.06 -4.68
C GLY A 145 -6.66 -0.94 -4.26
N ALA A 146 -7.44 -0.42 -3.33
CA ALA A 146 -8.58 -1.09 -2.72
C ALA A 146 -9.67 -0.09 -2.33
N HIS A 147 -10.90 -0.59 -2.28
CA HIS A 147 -12.07 0.13 -1.79
C HIS A 147 -12.20 0.01 -0.28
N GLY A 148 -12.87 0.98 0.33
CA GLY A 148 -13.14 0.96 1.75
C GLY A 148 -14.14 2.01 2.19
N VAL A 149 -14.20 2.21 3.50
CA VAL A 149 -15.05 3.23 4.13
C VAL A 149 -14.21 4.01 5.14
N PHE A 150 -14.39 5.32 5.13
CA PHE A 150 -13.95 6.21 6.19
C PHE A 150 -15.12 6.58 7.09
N VAL A 151 -14.91 6.56 8.42
CA VAL A 151 -15.90 6.96 9.42
C VAL A 151 -15.37 8.11 10.26
N GLY A 152 -16.02 9.28 10.17
CA GLY A 152 -15.66 10.47 10.96
C GLY A 152 -16.02 10.33 12.44
N TYR A 153 -15.13 10.79 13.33
CA TYR A 153 -15.38 10.80 14.79
C TYR A 153 -16.17 12.02 15.26
N GLY A 154 -16.22 13.10 14.46
CA GLY A 154 -16.98 14.32 14.74
C GLY A 154 -16.30 15.32 15.69
N ASN A 155 -15.08 15.05 16.13
CA ASN A 155 -14.29 15.91 17.01
C ASN A 155 -13.46 16.97 16.26
N ALA A 156 -13.37 16.93 14.93
CA ALA A 156 -12.71 17.96 14.11
C ALA A 156 -13.56 19.23 13.87
N LYS A 157 -14.85 19.21 14.25
CA LYS A 157 -15.80 20.30 14.04
C LYS A 157 -15.31 21.69 14.51
N PRO A 158 -14.56 21.84 15.63
CA PRO A 158 -14.06 23.15 16.06
C PRO A 158 -13.10 23.82 15.07
N ILE A 159 -12.45 23.07 14.18
CA ILE A 159 -11.42 23.60 13.26
C ILE A 159 -11.78 23.40 11.78
N CYS A 160 -12.64 22.44 11.45
CA CYS A 160 -12.98 22.10 10.08
C CYS A 160 -14.48 21.81 9.92
N ARG A 161 -15.09 22.40 8.88
CA ARG A 161 -16.52 22.21 8.56
C ARG A 161 -16.81 21.09 7.55
N ALA A 162 -15.79 20.38 7.05
CA ALA A 162 -15.96 19.37 6.00
C ALA A 162 -16.92 18.24 6.44
N GLY A 163 -17.93 17.96 5.61
CA GLY A 163 -19.01 17.03 5.97
C GLY A 163 -18.56 15.61 6.33
N PHE A 164 -17.53 15.08 5.64
CA PHE A 164 -17.02 13.72 5.86
C PHE A 164 -16.42 13.49 7.27
N LEU A 165 -16.06 14.56 7.99
CA LEU A 165 -15.53 14.50 9.36
C LEU A 165 -16.62 14.46 10.44
N ALA A 166 -17.90 14.54 10.07
CA ALA A 166 -19.01 14.49 11.02
C ALA A 166 -19.08 13.13 11.75
N ARG A 167 -19.62 13.15 12.98
CA ARG A 167 -19.71 11.95 13.82
C ARG A 167 -20.52 10.85 13.13
N GLY A 168 -19.89 9.69 12.94
CA GLY A 168 -20.53 8.52 12.33
C GLY A 168 -20.83 8.68 10.85
N LYS A 169 -20.33 9.73 10.19
CA LYS A 169 -20.48 9.89 8.74
C LYS A 169 -19.60 8.85 8.05
N GLU A 170 -20.25 7.88 7.42
CA GLU A 170 -19.61 6.95 6.51
C GLU A 170 -19.39 7.62 5.15
N THR A 171 -18.16 7.52 4.66
CA THR A 171 -17.75 8.06 3.37
C THR A 171 -17.04 6.96 2.59
N PRO A 172 -17.55 6.52 1.44
CA PRO A 172 -16.84 5.58 0.59
C PRO A 172 -15.48 6.15 0.20
N VAL A 173 -14.47 5.28 0.10
CA VAL A 173 -13.13 5.66 -0.33
C VAL A 173 -12.54 4.68 -1.33
N PHE A 174 -11.61 5.19 -2.14
CA PHE A 174 -10.65 4.36 -2.86
C PHE A 174 -9.23 4.80 -2.48
N VAL A 175 -8.41 3.84 -2.06
CA VAL A 175 -7.02 4.07 -1.67
C VAL A 175 -6.09 3.42 -2.66
N ARG A 176 -5.00 4.10 -3.02
CA ARG A 176 -3.91 3.53 -3.80
C ARG A 176 -2.58 3.76 -3.08
N PHE A 177 -1.85 2.66 -2.90
CA PHE A 177 -0.48 2.64 -2.43
C PHE A 177 0.47 2.45 -3.61
N SER A 178 1.71 2.91 -3.48
CA SER A 178 2.69 2.86 -4.58
C SER A 178 4.12 3.03 -4.09
N THR A 179 5.10 2.60 -4.89
CA THR A 179 6.48 3.14 -4.83
C THR A 179 6.55 4.47 -5.59
N VAL A 180 7.73 5.04 -5.90
CA VAL A 180 7.86 6.31 -6.65
C VAL A 180 8.60 6.15 -7.96
N LEU A 181 9.84 5.63 -7.91
CA LEU A 181 10.79 5.71 -9.03
C LEU A 181 10.49 4.68 -10.12
N GLY A 182 10.13 3.47 -9.69
CA GLY A 182 9.94 2.32 -10.55
C GLY A 182 8.78 2.45 -11.55
N SER A 183 8.99 1.95 -12.77
CA SER A 183 7.92 1.76 -13.75
C SER A 183 6.91 0.70 -13.28
N ARG A 184 5.74 0.60 -13.92
CA ARG A 184 4.61 -0.21 -13.42
C ARG A 184 4.91 -1.69 -13.14
N GLY A 185 5.93 -2.24 -13.78
CA GLY A 185 6.38 -3.63 -13.66
C GLY A 185 7.54 -3.87 -12.68
N SER A 186 8.00 -2.84 -11.94
CA SER A 186 9.04 -3.01 -10.92
C SER A 186 8.54 -3.82 -9.72
N ALA A 187 9.47 -4.20 -8.82
CA ALA A 187 9.13 -4.88 -7.57
C ALA A 187 8.55 -3.94 -6.51
N ASP A 188 7.73 -4.48 -5.61
CA ASP A 188 7.10 -3.76 -4.48
C ASP A 188 8.07 -3.42 -3.33
N THR A 189 9.00 -4.33 -3.03
CA THR A 189 9.89 -4.27 -1.85
C THR A 189 11.20 -3.53 -2.08
N VAL A 190 11.27 -2.67 -3.10
CA VAL A 190 12.44 -1.81 -3.33
C VAL A 190 12.63 -0.80 -2.18
N ARG A 191 13.84 -0.28 -1.98
CA ARG A 191 14.04 0.88 -1.11
C ARG A 191 13.55 2.13 -1.83
N ASP A 192 12.47 2.73 -1.34
CA ASP A 192 11.83 3.88 -1.96
C ASP A 192 10.89 4.59 -0.97
N THR A 193 10.45 5.79 -1.31
CA THR A 193 9.25 6.36 -0.69
C THR A 193 8.02 5.56 -1.12
N ARG A 194 7.00 5.51 -0.27
CA ARG A 194 5.68 4.97 -0.65
C ARG A 194 4.64 6.07 -0.74
N GLY A 195 3.89 6.09 -1.84
CA GLY A 195 2.67 6.91 -1.94
C GLY A 195 1.51 6.29 -1.18
N PHE A 196 0.71 7.12 -0.53
CA PHE A 196 -0.54 6.78 0.14
C PHE A 196 -1.60 7.81 -0.25
N ALA A 197 -2.33 7.52 -1.34
CA ALA A 197 -3.36 8.40 -1.88
C ALA A 197 -4.76 7.88 -1.54
N THR A 198 -5.59 8.73 -0.91
CA THR A 198 -6.97 8.41 -0.52
C THR A 198 -7.95 9.34 -1.19
N LYS A 199 -8.91 8.79 -1.93
CA LYS A 199 -10.04 9.51 -2.53
C LYS A 199 -11.27 9.30 -1.68
N PHE A 200 -11.83 10.38 -1.17
CA PHE A 200 -13.07 10.42 -0.41
C PHE A 200 -14.21 10.87 -1.31
N TYR A 201 -15.20 10.01 -1.50
CA TYR A 201 -16.38 10.35 -2.29
C TYR A 201 -17.45 10.99 -1.39
N THR A 202 -17.26 12.27 -1.06
CA THR A 202 -18.15 13.01 -0.15
C THR A 202 -19.43 13.48 -0.85
N ASP A 203 -20.41 13.91 -0.06
CA ASP A 203 -21.64 14.56 -0.53
C ASP A 203 -21.44 16.03 -0.98
N GLU A 204 -20.27 16.61 -0.70
CA GLU A 204 -19.91 18.00 -0.99
C GLU A 204 -18.81 18.12 -2.06
N GLY A 205 -18.52 17.01 -2.76
CA GLY A 205 -17.46 16.91 -3.77
C GLY A 205 -16.46 15.79 -3.47
N THR A 206 -15.54 15.53 -4.38
CA THR A 206 -14.45 14.58 -4.13
C THR A 206 -13.33 15.28 -3.37
N PHE A 207 -12.87 14.70 -2.26
CA PHE A 207 -11.65 15.12 -1.57
C PHE A 207 -10.55 14.09 -1.79
N ASP A 208 -9.36 14.52 -2.21
CA ASP A 208 -8.19 13.63 -2.32
C ASP A 208 -7.08 14.05 -1.35
N LEU A 209 -6.75 13.16 -0.40
CA LEU A 209 -5.56 13.28 0.42
C LEU A 209 -4.43 12.47 -0.22
N VAL A 210 -3.54 13.15 -0.95
CA VAL A 210 -2.46 12.52 -1.74
C VAL A 210 -1.13 12.64 -1.00
N GLY A 211 -0.88 11.69 -0.09
CA GLY A 211 0.27 11.67 0.80
C GLY A 211 1.35 10.65 0.44
N ASN A 212 2.35 10.57 1.31
CA ASN A 212 3.43 9.57 1.31
C ASN A 212 3.57 8.90 2.68
N ASN A 213 4.33 7.82 2.81
CA ASN A 213 4.66 7.19 4.09
C ASN A 213 5.80 7.87 4.87
N ILE A 214 6.34 8.98 4.33
CA ILE A 214 7.38 9.81 4.94
C ILE A 214 6.80 11.23 5.13
N PRO A 215 6.99 11.88 6.30
CA PRO A 215 6.30 13.13 6.65
C PRO A 215 6.84 14.41 5.98
N VAL A 216 7.93 14.29 5.24
CA VAL A 216 8.64 15.39 4.56
C VAL A 216 8.89 15.04 3.11
N PHE A 217 9.32 15.99 2.28
CA PHE A 217 9.70 15.78 0.89
C PHE A 217 11.18 16.09 0.61
N PHE A 218 11.71 15.65 -0.53
CA PHE A 218 13.11 15.87 -0.92
C PHE A 218 13.45 17.32 -1.28
N ILE A 219 12.46 18.12 -1.70
CA ILE A 219 12.67 19.43 -2.27
C ILE A 219 11.67 20.43 -1.68
N GLN A 220 12.06 21.70 -1.65
CA GLN A 220 11.26 22.78 -1.09
C GLN A 220 10.30 23.41 -2.09
N ASP A 221 10.68 23.44 -3.37
CA ASP A 221 9.90 24.04 -4.46
C ASP A 221 9.59 23.00 -5.54
N GLY A 222 8.33 22.92 -5.95
CA GLY A 222 7.86 21.97 -6.95
C GLY A 222 8.44 22.18 -8.34
N ILE A 223 9.04 23.35 -8.64
CA ILE A 223 9.76 23.53 -9.92
C ILE A 223 10.95 22.58 -10.05
N LYS A 224 11.56 22.14 -8.94
CA LYS A 224 12.65 21.14 -8.92
C LYS A 224 12.15 19.69 -9.02
N PHE A 225 10.85 19.46 -9.07
CA PHE A 225 10.29 18.10 -9.11
C PHE A 225 10.81 17.27 -10.29
N PRO A 226 10.91 17.80 -11.53
CA PRO A 226 11.56 17.07 -12.61
C PRO A 226 13.01 16.72 -12.32
N ASP A 227 13.77 17.60 -11.66
CA ASP A 227 15.20 17.39 -11.39
C ASP A 227 15.43 16.23 -10.43
N VAL A 228 14.75 16.19 -9.28
CA VAL A 228 14.89 15.08 -8.32
C VAL A 228 14.38 13.76 -8.89
N ILE A 229 13.30 13.79 -9.68
CA ILE A 229 12.77 12.58 -10.33
C ILE A 229 13.71 12.08 -11.43
N HIS A 230 14.27 12.95 -12.26
CA HIS A 230 15.29 12.55 -13.24
C HIS A 230 16.56 12.02 -12.57
N ALA A 231 16.97 12.62 -11.45
CA ALA A 231 18.13 12.20 -10.69
C ALA A 231 17.97 10.79 -10.11
N GLY A 232 16.79 10.45 -9.57
CA GLY A 232 16.48 9.13 -9.00
C GLY A 232 15.97 8.07 -9.97
N LYS A 233 15.44 8.46 -11.14
CA LYS A 233 15.03 7.50 -12.18
C LYS A 233 16.23 6.89 -12.90
N PRO A 234 16.02 5.81 -13.68
CA PRO A 234 17.10 5.17 -14.42
C PRO A 234 17.85 6.15 -15.34
N HIS A 235 19.16 5.96 -15.53
CA HIS A 235 19.95 6.86 -16.38
C HIS A 235 19.38 6.93 -17.81
N PRO A 236 19.30 8.13 -18.41
CA PRO A 236 18.58 8.30 -19.69
C PRO A 236 19.28 7.68 -20.91
N ASP A 237 20.57 7.34 -20.81
CA ASP A 237 21.34 6.71 -21.89
C ASP A 237 21.08 5.20 -22.02
N ARG A 238 20.67 4.54 -20.92
CA ARG A 238 20.59 3.07 -20.84
C ARG A 238 19.45 2.50 -20.00
N GLU A 239 18.66 3.36 -19.36
CA GLU A 239 17.54 3.00 -18.48
C GLU A 239 17.94 2.06 -17.33
N ILE A 240 19.08 2.31 -16.69
CA ILE A 240 19.60 1.53 -15.55
C ILE A 240 20.02 2.48 -14.42
N PRO A 241 19.77 2.15 -13.13
CA PRO A 241 19.02 0.99 -12.61
C PRO A 241 17.51 1.24 -12.49
N GLN A 242 16.71 0.16 -12.54
CA GLN A 242 15.26 0.22 -12.31
C GLN A 242 14.96 0.26 -10.81
N ALA A 243 14.14 1.24 -10.40
CA ALA A 243 13.56 1.37 -9.06
C ALA A 243 14.58 1.32 -7.89
N GLN A 244 15.74 1.95 -8.07
CA GLN A 244 16.82 1.99 -7.08
C GLN A 244 17.49 3.36 -7.12
N SER A 245 17.72 4.00 -5.98
CA SER A 245 18.48 5.25 -5.85
C SER A 245 20.01 5.03 -5.77
N ALA A 246 20.45 3.77 -5.75
CA ALA A 246 21.86 3.37 -5.62
C ALA A 246 22.66 3.59 -6.91
N HIS A 247 22.77 4.82 -7.37
CA HIS A 247 23.55 5.24 -8.54
C HIS A 247 23.97 6.70 -8.47
N ASP A 248 24.98 7.05 -9.27
CA ASP A 248 25.64 8.35 -9.27
C ASP A 248 24.68 9.55 -9.38
N THR A 249 23.73 9.54 -10.33
CA THR A 249 22.88 10.73 -10.57
C THR A 249 22.00 11.10 -9.37
N PHE A 250 21.51 10.13 -8.61
CA PHE A 250 20.71 10.40 -7.41
C PHE A 250 21.59 11.02 -6.32
N TRP A 251 22.72 10.39 -6.03
CA TRP A 251 23.63 10.84 -4.98
C TRP A 251 24.36 12.13 -5.34
N ASP A 252 24.58 12.41 -6.63
CA ASP A 252 25.06 13.72 -7.09
C ASP A 252 24.04 14.81 -6.77
N PHE A 253 22.76 14.58 -7.10
CA PHE A 253 21.67 15.50 -6.76
C PHE A 253 21.59 15.73 -5.25
N VAL A 254 21.49 14.66 -4.44
CA VAL A 254 21.34 14.75 -2.98
C VAL A 254 22.54 15.45 -2.32
N SER A 255 23.76 15.20 -2.79
CA SER A 255 24.97 15.83 -2.24
C SER A 255 25.11 17.32 -2.61
N LEU A 256 24.50 17.77 -3.71
CA LEU A 256 24.51 19.19 -4.13
C LEU A 256 23.27 19.98 -3.70
N HIS A 257 22.15 19.29 -3.42
CA HIS A 257 20.88 19.87 -3.00
C HIS A 257 20.63 19.49 -1.54
N THR A 258 21.26 20.22 -0.62
CA THR A 258 21.26 19.86 0.79
C THR A 258 19.87 19.81 1.43
N GLU A 259 18.85 20.50 0.87
CA GLU A 259 17.43 20.39 1.26
C GLU A 259 16.89 18.94 1.23
N ALA A 260 17.50 18.06 0.43
CA ALA A 260 17.12 16.65 0.29
C ALA A 260 17.54 15.74 1.44
N GLN A 261 18.42 16.19 2.34
CA GLN A 261 19.06 15.33 3.34
C GLN A 261 18.06 14.74 4.34
N HIS A 262 17.06 15.52 4.76
CA HIS A 262 16.06 15.03 5.72
C HIS A 262 15.20 13.91 5.13
N HIS A 263 14.65 14.08 3.93
CA HIS A 263 13.90 12.99 3.31
C HIS A 263 14.80 11.78 2.99
N THR A 264 16.04 12.02 2.56
CA THR A 264 16.99 10.94 2.25
C THR A 264 17.26 10.04 3.45
N ILE A 265 17.45 10.59 4.65
CA ILE A 265 17.70 9.75 5.84
C ILE A 265 16.48 8.90 6.22
N TRP A 266 15.25 9.38 5.98
CA TRP A 266 14.05 8.54 6.09
C TRP A 266 14.05 7.40 5.06
N ASN A 267 14.39 7.68 3.80
CA ASN A 267 14.47 6.66 2.75
C ASN A 267 15.59 5.62 3.02
N MET A 268 16.71 6.05 3.61
CA MET A 268 17.80 5.16 4.03
C MET A 268 17.49 4.38 5.32
N SER A 269 16.53 4.83 6.12
CA SER A 269 15.99 4.02 7.22
C SER A 269 15.10 2.89 6.70
N ASP A 270 14.72 1.99 7.59
CA ASP A 270 13.81 0.90 7.24
C ASP A 270 12.41 1.38 6.79
N ARG A 271 12.06 2.65 7.05
CA ARG A 271 10.84 3.27 6.51
C ARG A 271 10.79 3.25 4.97
N GLY A 272 11.94 3.13 4.29
CA GLY A 272 12.04 2.94 2.84
C GLY A 272 11.74 1.51 2.35
N ILE A 273 11.60 0.54 3.26
CA ILE A 273 11.36 -0.89 2.96
C ILE A 273 10.26 -1.47 3.87
N PRO A 274 9.04 -0.91 3.86
CA PRO A 274 7.96 -1.36 4.74
C PRO A 274 7.62 -2.84 4.51
N ARG A 275 7.19 -3.53 5.56
CA ARG A 275 6.75 -4.95 5.51
C ARG A 275 5.49 -5.10 4.67
N SER A 276 4.58 -4.15 4.76
CA SER A 276 3.32 -4.10 4.01
C SER A 276 2.86 -2.65 3.90
N TYR A 277 2.00 -2.35 2.92
CA TYR A 277 1.22 -1.11 2.94
C TYR A 277 0.41 -0.98 4.24
N ARG A 278 -0.06 -2.08 4.83
CA ARG A 278 -0.87 -2.12 6.06
C ARG A 278 -0.12 -1.67 7.32
N THR A 279 1.22 -1.71 7.27
CA THR A 279 2.10 -1.46 8.42
C THR A 279 3.02 -0.26 8.18
N MET A 280 2.51 0.74 7.45
CA MET A 280 3.20 2.02 7.27
C MET A 280 2.26 3.18 7.62
N GLU A 281 2.85 4.26 8.08
CA GLU A 281 2.14 5.53 8.25
C GLU A 281 1.85 6.19 6.89
N GLY A 282 1.00 7.20 6.91
CA GLY A 282 0.77 8.09 5.78
C GLY A 282 0.75 9.54 6.24
N PHE A 283 1.19 10.45 5.39
CA PHE A 283 1.32 11.86 5.73
C PHE A 283 0.92 12.72 4.54
N GLY A 284 0.15 13.77 4.80
CA GLY A 284 -0.14 14.80 3.78
C GLY A 284 1.11 15.59 3.36
N VAL A 285 2.20 15.50 4.14
CA VAL A 285 3.46 16.27 4.06
C VAL A 285 3.25 17.76 4.31
N HIS A 286 2.46 18.39 3.45
CA HIS A 286 2.18 19.82 3.46
C HIS A 286 1.36 20.22 4.67
N THR A 287 1.52 21.48 5.05
CA THR A 287 0.55 22.16 5.90
C THR A 287 -0.64 22.58 5.03
N PHE A 288 -1.84 22.24 5.46
CA PHE A 288 -3.10 22.68 4.87
C PHE A 288 -3.78 23.69 5.79
N ARG A 289 -4.72 24.45 5.25
CA ARG A 289 -5.59 25.32 6.04
C ARG A 289 -6.95 24.67 6.18
N THR A 290 -7.53 24.75 7.37
CA THR A 290 -8.90 24.33 7.65
C THR A 290 -9.72 25.52 8.09
N VAL A 291 -11.02 25.49 7.81
CA VAL A 291 -11.96 26.52 8.24
C VAL A 291 -13.19 25.89 8.88
N ASN A 292 -13.57 26.40 10.06
CA ASN A 292 -14.72 25.92 10.79
C ASN A 292 -16.03 26.61 10.34
N ALA A 293 -17.14 26.32 11.04
CA ALA A 293 -18.45 26.88 10.70
C ALA A 293 -18.57 28.39 10.98
N GLN A 294 -17.71 28.92 11.86
CA GLN A 294 -17.63 30.34 12.24
C GLN A 294 -16.75 31.15 11.27
N GLY A 295 -16.03 30.48 10.37
CA GLY A 295 -15.05 31.11 9.48
C GLY A 295 -13.68 31.29 10.11
N GLU A 296 -13.43 30.72 11.29
CA GLU A 296 -12.12 30.72 11.93
C GLU A 296 -11.24 29.65 11.28
N THR A 297 -9.95 29.94 11.17
CA THR A 297 -8.99 29.12 10.45
C THR A 297 -7.97 28.47 11.39
N ALA A 298 -7.44 27.32 10.97
CA ALA A 298 -6.35 26.63 11.62
C ALA A 298 -5.45 25.96 10.58
N LEU A 299 -4.15 25.93 10.83
CA LEU A 299 -3.18 25.19 10.03
C LEU A 299 -3.11 23.75 10.51
N VAL A 300 -3.03 22.78 9.60
CA VAL A 300 -3.01 21.36 9.95
C VAL A 300 -2.02 20.56 9.11
N LYS A 301 -1.45 19.51 9.72
CA LYS A 301 -0.80 18.41 8.99
C LYS A 301 -1.62 17.13 9.17
N PHE A 302 -1.89 16.43 8.07
CA PHE A 302 -2.64 15.16 8.06
C PHE A 302 -1.71 13.96 8.29
N HIS A 303 -2.16 13.02 9.12
CA HIS A 303 -1.47 11.77 9.46
C HIS A 303 -2.41 10.58 9.33
N TRP A 304 -1.93 9.46 8.80
CA TRP A 304 -2.55 8.15 8.88
C TRP A 304 -1.72 7.28 9.81
N LYS A 305 -2.31 6.85 10.93
CA LYS A 305 -1.65 5.97 11.91
C LYS A 305 -2.18 4.53 11.73
N PRO A 306 -1.35 3.56 11.33
CA PRO A 306 -1.78 2.19 11.11
C PRO A 306 -2.16 1.51 12.42
N ARG A 307 -3.28 0.78 12.45
CA ARG A 307 -3.69 -0.02 13.61
C ARG A 307 -2.72 -1.17 13.91
N LEU A 308 -2.08 -1.69 12.86
CA LEU A 308 -1.11 -2.80 12.95
C LEU A 308 0.32 -2.34 13.22
N GLY A 309 0.52 -1.05 13.54
CA GLY A 309 1.84 -0.50 13.79
C GLY A 309 2.69 -0.26 12.55
N VAL A 310 3.91 0.20 12.80
CA VAL A 310 4.90 0.43 11.75
C VAL A 310 5.91 -0.72 11.77
N HIS A 311 6.00 -1.43 10.64
CA HIS A 311 6.89 -2.57 10.49
C HIS A 311 7.56 -2.53 9.12
N SER A 312 8.81 -2.97 9.09
CA SER A 312 9.67 -2.93 7.91
C SER A 312 10.44 -4.23 7.74
N LEU A 313 10.83 -4.51 6.50
CA LEU A 313 11.73 -5.60 6.17
C LEU A 313 13.17 -5.26 6.58
N THR A 314 14.05 -6.25 6.61
CA THR A 314 15.50 -5.98 6.56
C THR A 314 15.92 -5.80 5.11
N TRP A 315 17.06 -5.13 4.86
CA TRP A 315 17.44 -4.83 3.48
C TRP A 315 17.68 -6.07 2.61
N GLU A 316 18.38 -7.08 3.14
CA GLU A 316 18.60 -8.32 2.42
C GLU A 316 17.29 -9.06 2.12
N GLU A 317 16.40 -9.13 3.10
CA GLU A 317 15.06 -9.71 2.92
C GLU A 317 14.30 -8.98 1.81
N ALA A 318 14.29 -7.64 1.82
CA ALA A 318 13.61 -6.83 0.82
C ALA A 318 14.14 -7.10 -0.61
N GLN A 319 15.46 -7.27 -0.77
CA GLN A 319 16.08 -7.63 -2.05
C GLN A 319 15.71 -9.05 -2.51
N LEU A 320 15.72 -10.02 -1.59
CA LEU A 320 15.31 -11.40 -1.89
C LEU A 320 13.83 -11.46 -2.28
N THR A 321 12.95 -10.79 -1.52
CA THR A 321 11.52 -10.69 -1.82
C THR A 321 11.28 -10.11 -3.21
N GLY A 322 11.99 -9.04 -3.58
CA GLY A 322 11.82 -8.40 -4.88
C GLY A 322 12.16 -9.30 -6.08
N GLY A 323 12.98 -10.33 -5.88
CA GLY A 323 13.27 -11.36 -6.87
C GLY A 323 12.30 -12.54 -6.85
N ILE A 324 11.88 -12.98 -5.65
CA ILE A 324 11.01 -14.15 -5.46
C ILE A 324 9.53 -13.82 -5.74
N ASP A 325 9.03 -12.72 -5.18
CA ASP A 325 7.68 -12.21 -5.38
C ASP A 325 7.71 -10.68 -5.56
N PRO A 326 7.95 -10.18 -6.79
CA PRO A 326 7.91 -8.73 -7.04
C PRO A 326 6.53 -8.10 -6.77
N ASP A 327 5.50 -8.92 -6.56
CA ASP A 327 4.13 -8.54 -6.24
C ASP A 327 3.78 -8.64 -4.74
N PHE A 328 4.78 -8.74 -3.86
CA PHE A 328 4.58 -8.99 -2.43
C PHE A 328 3.61 -8.03 -1.73
N HIS A 329 3.76 -6.70 -1.86
CA HIS A 329 2.88 -5.75 -1.15
C HIS A 329 1.47 -5.73 -1.73
N ARG A 330 1.32 -5.87 -3.06
CA ARG A 330 -0.02 -5.95 -3.66
C ARG A 330 -0.74 -7.25 -3.32
N ARG A 331 0.00 -8.36 -3.22
CA ARG A 331 -0.51 -9.65 -2.79
C ARG A 331 -0.93 -9.56 -1.32
N ASP A 332 -0.06 -9.07 -0.44
CA ASP A 332 -0.36 -8.89 0.99
C ASP A 332 -1.65 -8.07 1.20
N LEU A 333 -1.82 -6.96 0.48
CA LEU A 333 -3.06 -6.16 0.55
C LEU A 333 -4.29 -6.95 0.09
N ALA A 334 -4.19 -7.63 -1.06
CA ALA A 334 -5.33 -8.35 -1.62
C ALA A 334 -5.73 -9.55 -0.76
N ASP A 335 -4.74 -10.30 -0.29
CA ASP A 335 -4.89 -11.50 0.51
C ASP A 335 -5.43 -11.16 1.91
N ALA A 336 -4.99 -10.04 2.52
CA ALA A 336 -5.52 -9.57 3.79
C ALA A 336 -7.00 -9.17 3.71
N ILE A 337 -7.43 -8.57 2.59
CA ILE A 337 -8.85 -8.27 2.36
C ILE A 337 -9.64 -9.56 2.10
N GLU A 338 -9.08 -10.49 1.32
CA GLU A 338 -9.71 -11.79 1.03
C GLU A 338 -9.92 -12.63 2.29
N SER A 339 -8.97 -12.58 3.24
CA SER A 339 -9.06 -13.29 4.52
C SER A 339 -9.87 -12.56 5.60
N GLY A 340 -10.38 -11.35 5.32
CA GLY A 340 -11.11 -10.54 6.29
C GLY A 340 -10.25 -9.81 7.32
N ALA A 341 -8.91 -9.89 7.21
CA ALA A 341 -7.95 -9.12 8.00
C ALA A 341 -7.84 -7.67 7.49
N TYR A 342 -8.95 -6.94 7.55
CA TYR A 342 -9.10 -5.63 6.91
C TYR A 342 -8.07 -4.61 7.40
N PRO A 343 -7.29 -4.00 6.49
CA PRO A 343 -6.35 -2.93 6.84
C PRO A 343 -7.06 -1.70 7.41
N GLN A 344 -6.51 -1.13 8.48
CA GLN A 344 -7.08 0.03 9.16
C GLN A 344 -6.06 1.11 9.53
N TRP A 345 -6.45 2.37 9.37
CA TRP A 345 -5.68 3.54 9.79
C TRP A 345 -6.58 4.58 10.45
N GLU A 346 -6.10 5.19 11.53
CA GLU A 346 -6.74 6.39 12.09
C GLU A 346 -6.23 7.63 11.36
N LEU A 347 -7.14 8.45 10.85
CA LEU A 347 -6.82 9.79 10.38
C LEU A 347 -6.57 10.66 11.60
N GLY A 348 -5.45 11.35 11.64
CA GLY A 348 -5.09 12.28 12.69
C GLY A 348 -4.64 13.62 12.15
N LEU A 349 -4.82 14.67 12.97
CA LEU A 349 -4.41 16.04 12.67
C LEU A 349 -3.44 16.54 13.72
N GLN A 350 -2.30 17.07 13.30
CA GLN A 350 -1.63 18.12 14.08
C GLN A 350 -2.31 19.45 13.75
N VAL A 351 -2.51 20.29 14.75
CA VAL A 351 -3.27 21.55 14.63
C VAL A 351 -2.42 22.68 15.17
N PHE A 352 -2.31 23.76 14.40
CA PHE A 352 -1.55 24.95 14.71
C PHE A 352 -2.42 26.19 14.55
N GLU A 353 -2.05 27.26 15.24
CA GLU A 353 -2.64 28.57 15.03
C GLU A 353 -2.33 29.06 13.60
N ASP A 354 -3.30 29.71 12.96
CA ASP A 354 -3.13 30.30 11.63
C ASP A 354 -2.62 31.73 11.76
N THR A 355 -1.30 31.86 11.91
CA THR A 355 -0.59 33.14 12.07
C THR A 355 -0.15 33.70 10.71
N ASP A 356 0.08 35.02 10.63
CA ASP A 356 0.52 35.69 9.40
C ASP A 356 1.88 35.17 8.86
N ASP A 357 2.74 34.68 9.75
CA ASP A 357 4.06 34.12 9.42
C ASP A 357 4.04 32.61 9.15
N GLU A 358 2.91 31.93 9.40
CA GLU A 358 2.72 30.50 9.19
C GLU A 358 3.85 29.65 9.83
N THR A 359 4.33 30.06 11.02
CA THR A 359 5.38 29.34 11.77
C THR A 359 4.87 28.73 13.06
N PHE A 360 5.52 27.65 13.52
CA PHE A 360 5.23 27.02 14.80
C PHE A 360 6.52 26.59 15.49
N GLN A 361 6.79 27.14 16.68
CA GLN A 361 8.00 26.83 17.46
C GLN A 361 9.32 26.99 16.66
N GLY A 362 9.38 28.00 15.78
CA GLY A 362 10.53 28.26 14.91
C GLY A 362 10.62 27.35 13.68
N ILE A 363 9.63 26.49 13.45
CA ILE A 363 9.50 25.69 12.23
C ILE A 363 8.60 26.47 11.27
N ASP A 364 9.10 26.73 10.07
CA ASP A 364 8.30 27.25 8.97
C ASP A 364 7.38 26.14 8.45
N LEU A 365 6.05 26.33 8.59
CA LEU A 365 5.08 25.30 8.23
C LEU A 365 4.90 25.17 6.72
N LEU A 366 5.42 26.12 5.93
CA LEU A 366 5.41 26.08 4.47
C LEU A 366 6.58 25.30 3.88
N ASP A 367 7.57 24.93 4.69
CA ASP A 367 8.70 24.11 4.25
C ASP A 367 8.33 22.61 4.26
N PRO A 368 8.14 21.97 3.10
CA PRO A 368 7.78 20.56 3.03
C PRO A 368 8.93 19.63 3.44
N THR A 369 10.16 20.15 3.65
CA THR A 369 11.30 19.38 4.17
C THR A 369 11.30 19.32 5.70
N LYS A 370 10.34 19.97 6.37
CA LYS A 370 10.21 20.01 7.83
C LYS A 370 8.98 19.28 8.34
N LEU A 371 9.19 18.45 9.35
CA LEU A 371 8.13 17.88 10.18
C LEU A 371 7.95 18.71 11.46
N VAL A 372 6.81 18.56 12.11
CA VAL A 372 6.61 19.03 13.48
C VAL A 372 6.63 17.81 14.40
N PRO A 373 7.58 17.71 15.35
CA PRO A 373 7.63 16.60 16.31
C PRO A 373 6.31 16.46 17.09
N GLU A 374 5.88 15.22 17.32
CA GLU A 374 4.61 14.95 18.02
C GLU A 374 4.63 15.43 19.48
N GLU A 375 5.82 15.55 20.06
CA GLU A 375 6.04 16.10 21.40
C GLU A 375 5.74 17.61 21.48
N LEU A 376 5.83 18.33 20.35
CA LEU A 376 5.45 19.74 20.26
C LEU A 376 3.97 19.92 19.92
N ALA A 377 3.45 19.07 19.03
CA ALA A 377 2.04 19.06 18.63
C ALA A 377 1.55 17.63 18.45
N PRO A 378 0.75 17.09 19.39
CA PRO A 378 0.29 15.70 19.31
C PRO A 378 -0.70 15.52 18.16
N VAL A 379 -0.67 14.33 17.55
CA VAL A 379 -1.61 13.93 16.50
C VAL A 379 -2.96 13.60 17.13
N GLN A 380 -4.01 14.36 16.79
CA GLN A 380 -5.36 14.16 17.30
C GLN A 380 -6.18 13.29 16.35
N PRO A 381 -6.68 12.11 16.75
CA PRO A 381 -7.44 11.22 15.87
C PRO A 381 -8.84 11.80 15.55
N VAL A 382 -9.24 11.77 14.28
CA VAL A 382 -10.49 12.37 13.76
C VAL A 382 -11.38 11.43 12.95
N GLY A 383 -10.90 10.22 12.63
CA GLY A 383 -11.72 9.19 11.99
C GLY A 383 -10.94 7.91 11.71
N LEU A 384 -11.64 6.89 11.21
CA LEU A 384 -11.10 5.57 10.91
C LEU A 384 -11.32 5.21 9.45
N LEU A 385 -10.24 4.85 8.75
CA LEU A 385 -10.26 4.21 7.44
C LEU A 385 -10.22 2.70 7.62
N THR A 386 -11.12 1.97 6.95
CA THR A 386 -11.06 0.50 6.82
C THR A 386 -11.18 0.11 5.34
N LEU A 387 -10.21 -0.65 4.83
CA LEU A 387 -10.24 -1.17 3.45
C LEU A 387 -10.88 -2.56 3.44
N THR A 388 -11.95 -2.71 2.65
CA THR A 388 -12.86 -3.87 2.73
C THR A 388 -13.11 -4.55 1.39
N GLY A 389 -12.56 -4.02 0.29
CA GLY A 389 -12.83 -4.57 -1.03
C GLY A 389 -11.67 -4.47 -2.02
N ASN A 390 -11.26 -5.61 -2.56
CA ASN A 390 -10.39 -5.67 -3.73
C ASN A 390 -11.10 -5.15 -4.98
N PRO A 391 -10.37 -4.61 -5.97
CA PRO A 391 -10.98 -4.22 -7.23
C PRO A 391 -11.50 -5.45 -7.99
N THR A 392 -12.59 -5.27 -8.72
CA THR A 392 -13.09 -6.26 -9.68
C THR A 392 -12.22 -6.32 -10.94
N ASN A 393 -11.65 -5.19 -11.35
CA ASN A 393 -10.72 -5.08 -12.46
C ASN A 393 -9.62 -4.05 -12.15
N PHE A 394 -8.38 -4.51 -12.03
CA PHE A 394 -7.23 -3.65 -11.71
C PHE A 394 -7.08 -2.46 -12.66
N PHE A 395 -7.24 -2.68 -13.97
CA PHE A 395 -7.03 -1.61 -14.96
C PHE A 395 -8.14 -0.54 -14.91
N ALA A 396 -9.40 -0.96 -14.86
CA ALA A 396 -10.56 -0.08 -14.81
C ALA A 396 -10.61 0.80 -13.56
N GLU A 397 -10.00 0.33 -12.47
CA GLU A 397 -10.12 0.92 -11.15
C GLU A 397 -8.77 1.49 -10.69
N THR A 398 -7.79 0.62 -10.39
CA THR A 398 -6.49 1.02 -9.86
C THR A 398 -5.61 1.74 -10.87
N GLU A 399 -5.58 1.31 -12.13
CA GLU A 399 -4.75 1.98 -13.13
C GLU A 399 -5.38 3.32 -13.55
N GLN A 400 -6.70 3.37 -13.74
CA GLN A 400 -7.40 4.57 -14.23
C GLN A 400 -7.84 5.59 -13.17
N VAL A 401 -7.74 5.28 -11.86
CA VAL A 401 -8.02 6.29 -10.83
C VAL A 401 -7.09 7.49 -10.96
N ALA A 402 -7.66 8.69 -10.90
CA ALA A 402 -6.94 9.97 -10.91
C ALA A 402 -7.11 10.64 -9.55
N PHE A 403 -6.02 10.70 -8.80
CA PHE A 403 -5.94 11.51 -7.58
C PHE A 403 -5.43 12.90 -7.92
N HIS A 404 -5.81 13.91 -7.16
CA HIS A 404 -5.33 15.28 -7.33
C HIS A 404 -5.44 16.07 -6.02
N VAL A 405 -4.33 16.62 -5.52
CA VAL A 405 -4.32 17.43 -4.27
C VAL A 405 -5.22 18.68 -4.29
N GLY A 406 -5.67 19.15 -5.46
CA GLY A 406 -6.62 20.25 -5.59
C GLY A 406 -8.10 19.80 -5.63
N ASN A 407 -8.38 18.48 -5.55
CA ASN A 407 -9.71 17.99 -5.23
C ASN A 407 -9.97 18.24 -3.74
N LEU A 408 -10.54 19.40 -3.44
CA LEU A 408 -10.86 19.87 -2.09
C LEU A 408 -12.37 19.90 -1.86
N VAL A 409 -12.76 20.04 -0.60
CA VAL A 409 -14.15 20.16 -0.16
C VAL A 409 -14.30 21.35 0.80
N PRO A 410 -15.50 21.92 0.96
CA PRO A 410 -15.71 23.04 1.87
C PRO A 410 -15.15 22.76 3.27
N GLY A 411 -14.25 23.62 3.75
CA GLY A 411 -13.60 23.43 5.05
C GLY A 411 -12.12 23.11 4.99
N ILE A 412 -11.58 22.77 3.83
CA ILE A 412 -10.16 22.49 3.61
C ILE A 412 -9.67 23.37 2.47
N ASP A 413 -8.53 24.02 2.66
CA ASP A 413 -7.87 24.89 1.70
C ASP A 413 -6.34 24.65 1.74
N VAL A 414 -5.62 25.22 0.78
CA VAL A 414 -4.16 25.10 0.65
C VAL A 414 -3.44 26.24 1.39
N THR A 415 -2.12 26.09 1.53
CA THR A 415 -1.20 27.12 2.03
C THR A 415 -0.25 27.56 0.93
N ASN A 416 0.67 28.48 1.25
CA ASN A 416 1.66 28.99 0.32
C ASN A 416 2.89 28.08 0.12
N ASP A 417 2.85 26.83 0.61
CA ASP A 417 3.89 25.82 0.38
C ASP A 417 4.20 25.72 -1.14
N PRO A 418 5.42 26.09 -1.59
CA PRO A 418 5.73 26.19 -3.02
C PRO A 418 5.66 24.84 -3.76
N LEU A 419 5.92 23.74 -3.05
CA LEU A 419 5.76 22.40 -3.59
C LEU A 419 4.29 22.04 -3.76
N LEU A 420 3.45 22.32 -2.76
CA LEU A 420 2.00 22.11 -2.85
C LEU A 420 1.40 22.90 -4.02
N GLN A 421 1.75 24.18 -4.14
CA GLN A 421 1.25 25.07 -5.19
C GLN A 421 1.52 24.53 -6.60
N THR A 422 2.72 24.01 -6.86
CA THR A 422 3.07 23.40 -8.16
C THR A 422 2.28 22.09 -8.40
N ARG A 423 2.03 21.30 -7.35
CA ARG A 423 1.23 20.07 -7.46
C ARG A 423 -0.23 20.34 -7.85
N LEU A 424 -0.78 21.51 -7.53
CA LEU A 424 -2.12 21.90 -7.95
C LEU A 424 -2.25 21.96 -9.49
N PHE A 425 -1.20 22.38 -10.19
CA PHE A 425 -1.16 22.37 -11.66
C PHE A 425 -0.96 20.95 -12.22
N SER A 426 0.12 20.28 -11.79
CA SER A 426 0.63 19.06 -12.43
C SER A 426 -0.38 17.91 -12.50
N TYR A 427 -1.18 17.74 -11.44
CA TYR A 427 -2.08 16.60 -11.32
C TYR A 427 -3.33 16.70 -12.20
N VAL A 428 -3.68 17.89 -12.71
CA VAL A 428 -4.72 18.05 -13.73
C VAL A 428 -4.14 17.80 -15.11
N ASP A 429 -3.01 18.43 -15.41
CA ASP A 429 -2.33 18.36 -16.71
C ASP A 429 -1.95 16.92 -17.10
N THR A 430 -1.32 16.17 -16.19
CA THR A 430 -0.82 14.83 -16.49
C THR A 430 -1.91 13.82 -16.88
N GLN A 431 -3.18 14.07 -16.53
CA GLN A 431 -4.29 13.19 -16.89
C GLN A 431 -4.65 13.26 -18.37
N LEU A 432 -4.34 14.37 -19.04
CA LEU A 432 -4.71 14.60 -20.44
C LEU A 432 -4.08 13.56 -21.36
N THR A 433 -2.82 13.20 -21.13
CA THR A 433 -2.13 12.15 -21.90
C THR A 433 -2.39 10.77 -21.31
N ARG A 434 -2.36 10.64 -19.98
CA ARG A 434 -2.52 9.34 -19.30
C ARG A 434 -3.89 8.72 -19.53
N LEU A 435 -4.95 9.53 -19.49
CA LEU A 435 -6.35 9.10 -19.58
C LEU A 435 -7.05 9.61 -20.85
N GLY A 436 -6.27 10.10 -21.83
CA GLY A 436 -6.74 10.33 -23.20
C GLY A 436 -7.63 11.56 -23.41
N GLY A 437 -7.78 12.46 -22.42
CA GLY A 437 -8.50 13.72 -22.61
C GLY A 437 -9.06 14.33 -21.32
N PRO A 438 -9.87 15.40 -21.43
CA PRO A 438 -10.35 16.19 -20.29
C PRO A 438 -11.51 15.52 -19.51
N ASN A 439 -12.12 14.46 -20.02
CA ASN A 439 -13.28 13.79 -19.40
C ASN A 439 -12.90 12.67 -18.42
N PHE A 440 -11.66 12.65 -17.90
CA PHE A 440 -11.17 11.59 -16.99
C PHE A 440 -12.01 11.44 -15.70
N ASN A 441 -12.68 12.50 -15.24
CA ASN A 441 -13.60 12.46 -14.10
C ASN A 441 -14.87 11.64 -14.38
N GLN A 442 -15.15 11.30 -15.63
CA GLN A 442 -16.32 10.50 -16.02
C GLN A 442 -16.01 9.00 -16.10
N ILE A 443 -14.74 8.59 -15.95
CA ILE A 443 -14.36 7.18 -15.77
C ILE A 443 -14.95 6.69 -14.43
N PRO A 444 -15.57 5.50 -14.34
CA PRO A 444 -16.36 5.08 -13.19
C PRO A 444 -15.70 5.28 -11.81
N VAL A 445 -14.43 4.92 -11.65
CA VAL A 445 -13.68 5.10 -10.39
C VAL A 445 -13.40 6.57 -10.03
N ASN A 446 -13.53 7.50 -10.97
CA ASN A 446 -13.30 8.93 -10.74
C ASN A 446 -14.59 9.74 -10.58
N ARG A 447 -15.76 9.12 -10.80
CA ARG A 447 -17.04 9.84 -10.76
C ARG A 447 -17.31 10.37 -9.35
N PRO A 448 -17.66 11.66 -9.20
CA PRO A 448 -18.03 12.20 -7.91
C PRO A 448 -19.35 11.58 -7.43
N HIS A 449 -19.53 11.52 -6.10
CA HIS A 449 -20.80 11.10 -5.50
C HIS A 449 -21.74 12.29 -5.24
N ALA A 450 -21.21 13.51 -5.34
CA ALA A 450 -21.99 14.75 -5.34
C ALA A 450 -22.51 15.08 -6.76
N PRO A 451 -23.65 15.79 -6.89
CA PRO A 451 -24.17 16.21 -8.18
C PRO A 451 -23.23 17.14 -8.95
N VAL A 452 -23.03 16.87 -10.24
CA VAL A 452 -22.24 17.72 -11.15
C VAL A 452 -23.18 18.52 -12.05
N ASN A 453 -23.14 19.84 -11.90
CA ASN A 453 -23.90 20.78 -12.71
C ASN A 453 -22.97 21.86 -13.26
N ASP A 454 -22.12 21.50 -14.22
CA ASP A 454 -21.13 22.39 -14.84
C ASP A 454 -21.57 22.91 -16.23
N MET A 455 -20.72 23.76 -16.80
CA MET A 455 -20.86 24.29 -18.17
C MET A 455 -19.75 23.78 -19.13
N LEU A 456 -19.02 22.73 -18.75
CA LEU A 456 -17.97 22.12 -19.58
C LEU A 456 -18.62 21.18 -20.61
N ARG A 457 -18.18 21.23 -21.88
CA ARG A 457 -18.78 20.45 -22.98
C ARG A 457 -17.72 19.79 -23.86
N ASP A 458 -18.19 18.82 -24.65
CA ASP A 458 -17.41 18.06 -25.64
C ASP A 458 -16.27 17.23 -25.03
N GLY A 459 -15.09 17.26 -25.64
CA GLY A 459 -13.91 16.47 -25.24
C GLY A 459 -13.97 14.99 -25.66
N PHE A 460 -12.80 14.34 -25.71
CA PHE A 460 -12.72 12.90 -26.00
C PHE A 460 -13.50 12.09 -24.96
N HIS A 461 -14.20 11.05 -25.43
CA HIS A 461 -14.89 10.06 -24.60
C HIS A 461 -15.94 10.65 -23.62
N GLN A 462 -16.68 11.66 -24.05
CA GLN A 462 -17.81 12.23 -23.30
C GLN A 462 -18.88 11.16 -23.01
N HIS A 463 -19.07 10.83 -21.73
CA HIS A 463 -20.10 9.89 -21.26
C HIS A 463 -21.43 10.58 -20.94
N ALA A 464 -21.38 11.81 -20.41
CA ALA A 464 -22.58 12.55 -20.05
C ALA A 464 -23.28 13.12 -21.30
N VAL A 465 -24.61 13.05 -21.31
CA VAL A 465 -25.44 13.72 -22.32
C VAL A 465 -26.10 14.92 -21.66
N HIS A 466 -25.43 16.07 -21.72
CA HIS A 466 -25.93 17.33 -21.16
C HIS A 466 -27.08 17.87 -22.02
N ALA A 467 -28.21 18.20 -21.40
CA ALA A 467 -29.33 18.89 -22.03
C ALA A 467 -29.20 20.41 -21.87
N GLY A 468 -30.00 21.18 -22.63
CA GLY A 468 -29.98 22.64 -22.64
C GLY A 468 -29.22 23.22 -23.83
N VAL A 469 -29.35 24.53 -24.04
CA VAL A 469 -28.78 25.25 -25.19
C VAL A 469 -27.76 26.32 -24.80
N ALA A 470 -27.59 26.59 -23.50
CA ALA A 470 -26.78 27.69 -22.99
C ALA A 470 -25.74 27.24 -21.94
N PRO A 471 -24.64 26.56 -22.35
CA PRO A 471 -23.51 26.25 -21.47
C PRO A 471 -22.62 27.49 -21.24
N TYR A 472 -23.22 28.62 -20.88
CA TYR A 472 -22.53 29.87 -20.61
C TYR A 472 -23.32 30.72 -19.61
N ARG A 473 -22.66 31.74 -19.04
CA ARG A 473 -23.29 32.70 -18.13
C ARG A 473 -22.93 34.15 -18.44
N PRO A 474 -23.84 35.11 -18.13
CA PRO A 474 -25.24 34.88 -17.79
C PRO A 474 -26.03 34.34 -19.00
N ASN A 475 -27.11 33.58 -18.76
CA ASN A 475 -28.01 33.12 -19.82
C ASN A 475 -29.49 33.22 -19.37
N SER A 476 -30.41 33.36 -20.33
CA SER A 476 -31.86 33.29 -20.10
C SER A 476 -32.51 32.08 -20.77
N LEU A 477 -31.85 31.46 -21.75
CA LEU A 477 -32.38 30.33 -22.52
C LEU A 477 -32.56 29.07 -21.66
N ASP A 478 -31.68 28.84 -20.69
CA ASP A 478 -31.78 27.76 -19.71
C ASP A 478 -32.17 28.29 -18.31
N GLY A 479 -32.91 29.41 -18.27
CA GLY A 479 -33.41 30.00 -17.02
C GLY A 479 -32.33 30.50 -16.06
N GLY A 480 -31.09 30.69 -16.55
CA GLY A 480 -29.95 31.09 -15.75
C GLY A 480 -29.24 29.95 -15.02
N CYS A 481 -29.74 28.72 -15.10
CA CYS A 481 -29.10 27.56 -14.47
C CYS A 481 -27.81 27.13 -15.19
N PRO A 482 -26.93 26.37 -14.49
CA PRO A 482 -26.86 26.15 -13.04
C PRO A 482 -26.39 27.35 -12.21
N PHE A 483 -27.11 27.65 -11.10
CA PHE A 483 -26.75 28.45 -9.89
C PHE A 483 -25.27 28.72 -9.56
N HIS A 484 -24.85 29.92 -9.11
CA HIS A 484 -23.70 29.98 -8.17
C HIS A 484 -24.23 29.68 -6.77
N ALA A 485 -23.46 28.97 -5.95
CA ALA A 485 -23.71 28.87 -4.52
C ALA A 485 -23.39 30.22 -3.85
N SER A 486 -24.24 30.68 -2.91
CA SER A 486 -24.14 32.04 -2.34
C SER A 486 -23.32 32.14 -1.03
N GLY A 487 -22.83 31.01 -0.51
CA GLY A 487 -21.98 30.94 0.67
C GLY A 487 -22.14 29.62 1.45
N ALA A 488 -21.78 29.63 2.74
CA ALA A 488 -21.77 28.42 3.58
C ALA A 488 -23.14 27.72 3.70
N ARG A 489 -24.25 28.47 3.63
CA ARG A 489 -25.62 27.90 3.65
C ARG A 489 -25.91 26.99 2.46
N ASP A 490 -25.28 27.26 1.33
CA ASP A 490 -25.45 26.50 0.08
C ASP A 490 -24.32 25.48 -0.12
N GLY A 491 -23.45 25.28 0.89
CA GLY A 491 -22.29 24.37 0.79
C GLY A 491 -21.21 24.85 -0.19
N ALA A 492 -21.10 26.16 -0.43
CA ALA A 492 -20.09 26.69 -1.34
C ALA A 492 -18.66 26.33 -0.88
N PHE A 493 -17.83 25.86 -1.82
CA PHE A 493 -16.38 25.99 -1.67
C PHE A 493 -16.06 27.48 -1.69
N VAL A 494 -15.43 27.97 -0.62
CA VAL A 494 -15.06 29.37 -0.48
C VAL A 494 -13.57 29.37 -0.26
N ASP A 495 -12.82 29.93 -1.20
CA ASP A 495 -11.41 30.22 -1.01
C ASP A 495 -11.26 31.05 0.26
N VAL A 496 -10.47 30.58 1.21
CA VAL A 496 -10.32 31.27 2.48
C VAL A 496 -9.64 32.60 2.20
N PRO A 497 -10.27 33.75 2.53
CA PRO A 497 -9.66 35.04 2.29
C PRO A 497 -8.46 35.23 3.22
N VAL A 498 -7.27 34.94 2.73
CA VAL A 498 -6.00 35.15 3.43
C VAL A 498 -5.40 36.47 2.98
N ARG A 499 -4.87 37.25 3.92
CA ARG A 499 -4.14 38.47 3.60
C ARG A 499 -2.79 38.09 2.98
N VAL A 500 -2.60 38.46 1.72
CA VAL A 500 -1.26 38.40 1.11
C VAL A 500 -0.47 39.62 1.58
N ALA A 501 0.65 39.41 2.26
CA ALA A 501 1.54 40.49 2.68
C ALA A 501 2.06 41.28 1.47
N GLU A 502 2.29 42.59 1.64
CA GLU A 502 2.93 43.40 0.59
C GLU A 502 4.34 42.86 0.32
N SER A 503 4.60 42.48 -0.93
CA SER A 503 5.85 41.84 -1.33
C SER A 503 6.18 42.10 -2.80
N VAL A 504 7.34 41.61 -3.26
CA VAL A 504 7.80 41.72 -4.65
C VAL A 504 7.67 40.37 -5.38
N LYS A 505 7.45 40.41 -6.70
CA LYS A 505 7.45 39.20 -7.52
C LYS A 505 8.89 38.77 -7.79
N GLU A 506 9.33 37.69 -7.16
CA GLU A 506 10.70 37.21 -7.26
C GLU A 506 10.80 35.69 -7.39
N ARG A 507 12.03 35.21 -7.59
CA ARG A 507 12.41 33.79 -7.54
C ARG A 507 13.54 33.69 -6.53
N ASP A 508 13.18 33.46 -5.29
CA ASP A 508 14.12 33.32 -4.18
C ASP A 508 13.60 32.28 -3.18
N VAL A 509 14.47 31.81 -2.30
CA VAL A 509 14.13 30.90 -1.20
C VAL A 509 14.18 31.68 0.11
N PRO A 510 13.16 31.58 0.98
CA PRO A 510 13.18 32.30 2.25
C PRO A 510 14.31 31.78 3.16
N VAL A 511 14.90 32.67 3.96
CA VAL A 511 15.98 32.30 4.90
C VAL A 511 15.52 31.26 5.93
N SER A 512 14.22 31.23 6.26
CA SER A 512 13.62 30.24 7.17
C SER A 512 13.77 28.79 6.67
N PHE A 513 13.96 28.60 5.36
CA PHE A 513 14.11 27.28 4.73
C PHE A 513 15.57 26.78 4.73
N ALA A 514 16.54 27.63 5.08
CA ALA A 514 17.97 27.36 4.88
C ALA A 514 18.58 26.30 5.81
N ASP A 515 17.90 25.90 6.89
CA ASP A 515 18.36 24.82 7.76
C ASP A 515 17.99 23.46 7.16
N HIS A 516 18.99 22.75 6.64
CA HIS A 516 18.80 21.47 5.96
C HIS A 516 19.22 20.25 6.79
N PHE A 517 19.86 20.45 7.94
CA PHE A 517 20.54 19.38 8.67
C PHE A 517 19.96 19.11 10.05
N SER A 518 19.38 20.11 10.74
CA SER A 518 18.93 19.92 12.13
C SER A 518 17.85 18.86 12.26
N GLN A 519 16.88 18.79 11.33
CA GLN A 519 15.84 17.76 11.39
C GLN A 519 16.30 16.38 10.89
N ALA A 520 17.26 16.32 9.97
CA ALA A 520 17.92 15.06 9.62
C ALA A 520 18.66 14.48 10.85
N ARG A 521 19.33 15.34 11.62
CA ARG A 521 19.96 14.99 12.88
C ARG A 521 18.94 14.59 13.96
N LEU A 522 17.82 15.31 14.07
CA LEU A 522 16.71 14.95 14.97
C LEU A 522 16.25 13.52 14.69
N PHE A 523 15.98 13.19 13.42
CA PHE A 523 15.59 11.85 13.03
C PHE A 523 16.65 10.81 13.42
N TRP A 524 17.92 11.02 13.07
CA TRP A 524 19.04 10.14 13.44
C TRP A 524 19.12 9.88 14.96
N LEU A 525 19.03 10.94 15.77
CA LEU A 525 19.11 10.84 17.23
C LEU A 525 17.88 10.15 17.85
N SER A 526 16.78 10.03 17.10
CA SER A 526 15.55 9.38 17.54
C SER A 526 15.53 7.88 17.28
N MET A 527 16.53 7.36 16.55
CA MET A 527 16.60 5.95 16.18
C MET A 527 17.21 5.09 17.29
N THR A 528 16.69 3.88 17.45
CA THR A 528 17.32 2.84 18.27
C THR A 528 18.68 2.42 17.68
N PRO A 529 19.56 1.75 18.46
CA PRO A 529 20.85 1.27 17.94
C PRO A 529 20.73 0.39 16.70
N VAL A 530 19.70 -0.48 16.63
CA VAL A 530 19.46 -1.33 15.46
C VAL A 530 19.06 -0.50 14.23
N GLU A 531 18.13 0.44 14.40
CA GLU A 531 17.71 1.34 13.31
C GLU A 531 18.87 2.22 12.81
N LYS A 532 19.72 2.73 13.72
CA LYS A 532 20.94 3.45 13.36
C LYS A 532 21.88 2.60 12.50
N GLN A 533 22.11 1.36 12.91
CA GLN A 533 22.94 0.42 12.15
C GLN A 533 22.38 0.16 10.75
N HIS A 534 21.07 -0.02 10.63
CA HIS A 534 20.42 -0.23 9.32
C HIS A 534 20.55 1.00 8.41
N ILE A 535 20.42 2.22 8.95
CA ILE A 535 20.66 3.47 8.21
C ILE A 535 22.11 3.54 7.70
N ILE A 536 23.09 3.27 8.56
CA ILE A 536 24.53 3.23 8.19
C ILE A 536 24.74 2.24 7.04
N LEU A 537 24.20 1.02 7.17
CA LEU A 537 24.34 -0.03 6.16
C LEU A 537 23.66 0.35 4.84
N ALA A 538 22.52 1.04 4.89
CA ALA A 538 21.81 1.51 3.70
C ALA A 538 22.62 2.58 2.94
N TYR A 539 23.11 3.61 3.63
CA TYR A 539 24.00 4.62 3.02
C TYR A 539 25.26 3.98 2.43
N THR A 540 25.89 3.08 3.18
CA THR A 540 27.10 2.37 2.74
C THR A 540 26.80 1.54 1.48
N PHE A 541 25.70 0.78 1.49
CA PHE A 541 25.29 -0.02 0.35
C PHE A 541 25.06 0.85 -0.88
N GLU A 542 24.28 1.92 -0.78
CA GLU A 542 23.95 2.75 -1.94
C GLU A 542 25.16 3.53 -2.47
N LEU A 543 25.91 4.19 -1.59
CA LEU A 543 27.09 4.96 -1.99
C LEU A 543 28.21 4.07 -2.54
N SER A 544 28.31 2.80 -2.12
CA SER A 544 29.25 1.84 -2.70
C SER A 544 28.95 1.50 -4.17
N ARG A 545 27.73 1.79 -4.64
CA ARG A 545 27.32 1.62 -6.05
C ARG A 545 27.61 2.85 -6.90
N CYS A 546 27.91 4.00 -6.30
CA CYS A 546 28.35 5.18 -7.03
C CYS A 546 29.76 4.95 -7.59
N TYR A 547 29.90 5.14 -8.90
CA TYR A 547 31.18 5.03 -9.58
C TYR A 547 32.12 6.17 -9.18
N GLU A 548 31.64 7.42 -9.21
CA GLU A 548 32.45 8.61 -8.96
C GLU A 548 32.77 8.78 -7.47
N GLN A 549 34.07 8.85 -7.14
CA GLN A 549 34.53 9.05 -5.77
C GLN A 549 34.11 10.41 -5.22
N ALA A 550 34.13 11.46 -6.06
CA ALA A 550 33.75 12.80 -5.65
C ALA A 550 32.28 12.89 -5.18
N ILE A 551 31.39 12.03 -5.67
CA ILE A 551 30.00 11.96 -5.18
C ILE A 551 29.97 11.38 -3.77
N ARG A 552 30.68 10.28 -3.55
CA ARG A 552 30.80 9.63 -2.23
C ARG A 552 31.37 10.58 -1.18
N GLU A 553 32.48 11.26 -1.50
CA GLU A 553 33.11 12.24 -0.60
C GLU A 553 32.20 13.44 -0.32
N ARG A 554 31.48 13.96 -1.32
CA ARG A 554 30.51 15.05 -1.12
C ARG A 554 29.35 14.62 -0.22
N GLN A 555 28.83 13.41 -0.37
CA GLN A 555 27.79 12.94 0.54
C GLN A 555 28.33 12.76 1.97
N LEU A 556 29.58 12.32 2.17
CA LEU A 556 30.20 12.30 3.50
C LEU A 556 30.31 13.71 4.11
N LEU A 557 30.58 14.76 3.33
CA LEU A 557 30.54 16.15 3.82
C LEU A 557 29.13 16.58 4.29
N ALA A 558 28.07 16.08 3.64
CA ALA A 558 26.70 16.30 4.08
C ALA A 558 26.38 15.51 5.36
N LEU A 559 26.79 14.24 5.44
CA LEU A 559 26.60 13.40 6.63
C LEU A 559 27.36 13.95 7.85
N ALA A 560 28.55 14.52 7.67
CA ALA A 560 29.30 15.18 8.74
C ALA A 560 28.52 16.36 9.36
N GLN A 561 27.68 17.04 8.58
CA GLN A 561 26.79 18.10 9.06
C GLN A 561 25.51 17.55 9.72
N VAL A 562 25.19 16.27 9.51
CA VAL A 562 24.09 15.59 10.22
C VAL A 562 24.59 15.03 11.54
N ASP A 563 25.55 14.10 11.51
CA ASP A 563 26.09 13.47 12.72
C ASP A 563 27.48 12.83 12.51
N PRO A 564 28.44 12.99 13.45
CA PRO A 564 29.79 12.43 13.30
C PRO A 564 29.84 10.90 13.37
N GLU A 565 28.99 10.24 14.16
CA GLU A 565 28.92 8.78 14.27
C GLU A 565 28.44 8.20 12.93
N LEU A 566 27.34 8.72 12.41
CA LEU A 566 26.80 8.33 11.10
C LEU A 566 27.84 8.51 9.98
N CYS A 567 28.49 9.67 9.93
CA CYS A 567 29.51 9.95 8.92
C CYS A 567 30.71 9.00 9.03
N ALA A 568 31.22 8.78 10.24
CA ALA A 568 32.39 7.94 10.48
C ALA A 568 32.16 6.48 10.09
N GLU A 569 31.01 5.92 10.48
CA GLU A 569 30.68 4.52 10.19
C GLU A 569 30.42 4.30 8.69
N VAL A 570 29.73 5.23 8.02
CA VAL A 570 29.55 5.16 6.55
C VAL A 570 30.89 5.32 5.83
N ALA A 571 31.75 6.25 6.24
CA ALA A 571 33.07 6.44 5.65
C ALA A 571 33.93 5.18 5.81
N ALA A 572 33.91 4.55 6.98
CA ALA A 572 34.59 3.28 7.24
C ALA A 572 34.09 2.17 6.31
N GLY A 573 32.77 2.03 6.14
CA GLY A 573 32.16 1.08 5.21
C GLY A 573 32.53 1.31 3.74
N LEU A 574 32.83 2.56 3.36
CA LEU A 574 33.30 2.93 2.01
C LEU A 574 34.82 2.88 1.85
N GLY A 575 35.59 2.68 2.94
CA GLY A 575 37.05 2.76 2.93
C GLY A 575 37.60 4.16 2.68
N LEU A 576 36.87 5.20 3.09
CA LEU A 576 37.22 6.61 2.92
C LEU A 576 37.47 7.29 4.27
N PRO A 577 38.24 8.40 4.32
CA PRO A 577 38.35 9.20 5.53
C PRO A 577 37.04 9.92 5.83
N ALA A 578 36.65 9.95 7.11
CA ALA A 578 35.51 10.74 7.57
C ALA A 578 35.89 12.23 7.64
N PRO A 579 35.21 13.12 6.90
CA PRO A 579 35.43 14.56 7.05
C PRO A 579 34.85 15.09 8.36
N GLU A 580 35.41 16.20 8.84
CA GLU A 580 34.86 16.95 9.97
C GLU A 580 33.72 17.88 9.51
N ALA A 581 32.78 18.16 10.40
CA ALA A 581 31.75 19.16 10.16
C ALA A 581 32.38 20.56 10.02
N PRO A 582 31.92 21.39 9.08
CA PRO A 582 32.46 22.74 8.87
C PRO A 582 32.16 23.71 10.04
N GLY A 583 31.29 23.34 10.98
CA GLY A 583 30.87 24.16 12.12
C GLY A 583 30.17 23.35 13.19
N PRO A 584 29.68 24.00 14.27
CA PRO A 584 28.95 23.33 15.33
C PRO A 584 27.65 22.72 14.80
N LEU A 585 27.32 21.52 15.29
CA LEU A 585 26.09 20.82 14.93
C LEU A 585 24.92 21.34 15.76
N ALA A 586 23.71 21.27 15.20
CA ALA A 586 22.50 21.51 15.97
C ALA A 586 22.33 20.46 17.07
N GLU A 587 21.67 20.82 18.16
CA GLU A 587 21.35 19.90 19.27
C GLU A 587 19.82 19.74 19.40
N PRO A 588 19.13 19.17 18.40
CA PRO A 588 17.70 18.98 18.47
C PRO A 588 17.33 17.95 19.54
N GLN A 589 16.16 18.12 20.16
CA GLN A 589 15.60 17.09 21.04
C GLN A 589 15.12 15.90 20.21
N PRO A 590 15.54 14.66 20.53
CA PRO A 590 15.03 13.46 19.86
C PRO A 590 13.51 13.32 20.04
N SER A 591 12.85 12.75 19.04
CA SER A 591 11.42 12.45 19.02
C SER A 591 11.20 10.93 18.95
N PRO A 592 10.96 10.26 20.10
CA PRO A 592 10.72 8.82 20.14
C PRO A 592 9.56 8.34 19.26
N ALA A 593 8.63 9.23 18.89
CA ALA A 593 7.55 8.91 17.96
C ALA A 593 8.03 8.53 16.54
N LEU A 594 9.26 8.90 16.15
CA LEU A 594 9.79 8.63 14.82
C LEU A 594 10.32 7.19 14.65
N SER A 595 10.79 6.57 15.74
CA SER A 595 11.22 5.17 15.74
C SER A 595 10.03 4.22 15.52
N GLN A 596 10.26 3.14 14.77
CA GLN A 596 9.26 2.07 14.60
C GLN A 596 9.40 0.97 15.66
N LEU A 597 10.48 0.96 16.45
CA LEU A 597 10.78 -0.09 17.43
C LEU A 597 10.38 0.32 18.86
N GLY A 598 10.26 -0.68 19.75
CA GLY A 598 9.98 -0.46 21.18
C GLY A 598 8.50 -0.44 21.57
N ARG A 599 7.60 -0.76 20.64
CA ARG A 599 6.16 -0.96 20.91
C ARG A 599 5.70 -2.33 20.39
N GLU A 600 4.64 -2.84 20.99
CA GLU A 600 3.96 -4.06 20.56
C GLU A 600 2.66 -3.72 19.84
N TRP A 601 2.32 -4.51 18.83
CA TRP A 601 1.17 -4.28 17.95
C TRP A 601 0.37 -5.56 17.70
N PRO A 602 -0.91 -5.45 17.29
CA PRO A 602 -1.72 -6.61 16.94
C PRO A 602 -1.12 -7.43 15.78
N THR A 603 -1.38 -8.73 15.79
CA THR A 603 -0.82 -9.73 14.85
C THR A 603 -1.77 -10.06 13.69
N ASP A 604 -2.90 -9.35 13.56
CA ASP A 604 -3.93 -9.61 12.57
C ASP A 604 -3.37 -9.64 11.13
N GLY A 605 -3.68 -10.72 10.42
CA GLY A 605 -3.25 -10.95 9.04
C GLY A 605 -1.74 -11.17 8.87
N ARG A 606 -0.98 -11.51 9.92
CA ARG A 606 0.37 -12.07 9.76
C ARG A 606 0.31 -13.47 9.16
N VAL A 607 1.34 -13.84 8.41
CA VAL A 607 1.41 -15.12 7.69
C VAL A 607 2.45 -16.03 8.36
N LEU A 608 2.06 -17.24 8.75
CA LEU A 608 2.92 -18.20 9.43
C LEU A 608 3.16 -19.41 8.53
N GLY A 609 4.43 -19.71 8.23
CA GLY A 609 4.81 -20.93 7.51
C GLY A 609 4.81 -22.13 8.45
N VAL A 610 4.24 -23.26 8.04
CA VAL A 610 4.18 -24.50 8.83
C VAL A 610 4.79 -25.65 8.04
N VAL A 611 6.03 -26.01 8.37
CA VAL A 611 6.78 -27.08 7.71
C VAL A 611 6.43 -28.42 8.32
N VAL A 612 6.01 -29.37 7.48
CA VAL A 612 5.65 -30.73 7.90
C VAL A 612 5.90 -31.75 6.77
N GLY A 613 6.28 -32.97 7.15
CA GLY A 613 6.36 -34.14 6.24
C GLY A 613 5.45 -35.26 6.71
N ASP A 614 5.35 -36.36 5.95
CA ASP A 614 4.49 -37.51 6.30
C ASP A 614 4.80 -38.14 7.66
N GLU A 615 6.07 -38.09 8.10
CA GLU A 615 6.51 -38.61 9.40
C GLU A 615 6.43 -37.56 10.54
N GLY A 616 5.86 -36.39 10.25
CA GLY A 616 5.72 -35.28 11.20
C GLY A 616 4.48 -35.37 12.10
N ASP A 617 4.30 -34.38 12.96
CA ASP A 617 3.12 -34.28 13.84
C ASP A 617 1.91 -33.65 13.09
N LEU A 618 1.22 -34.48 12.30
CA LEU A 618 0.11 -34.05 11.45
C LEU A 618 -1.11 -33.56 12.26
N ASP A 619 -1.50 -34.29 13.31
CA ASP A 619 -2.59 -33.88 14.21
C ASP A 619 -2.29 -32.53 14.89
N GLY A 620 -1.02 -32.32 15.28
CA GLY A 620 -0.57 -31.05 15.82
C GLY A 620 -0.61 -29.89 14.82
N VAL A 621 -0.30 -30.15 13.55
CA VAL A 621 -0.38 -29.15 12.47
C VAL A 621 -1.82 -28.73 12.23
N ASP A 622 -2.78 -29.66 12.17
CA ASP A 622 -4.19 -29.32 12.00
C ASP A 622 -4.68 -28.41 13.14
N ALA A 623 -4.36 -28.76 14.39
CA ALA A 623 -4.70 -27.95 15.55
C ALA A 623 -4.04 -26.56 15.50
N LEU A 624 -2.79 -26.48 15.04
CA LEU A 624 -2.06 -25.22 14.88
C LEU A 624 -2.73 -24.33 13.82
N VAL A 625 -3.05 -24.88 12.66
CA VAL A 625 -3.70 -24.15 11.55
C VAL A 625 -5.05 -23.59 11.97
N GLU A 626 -5.89 -24.38 12.66
CA GLU A 626 -7.16 -23.90 13.21
C GLU A 626 -6.94 -22.76 14.21
N THR A 627 -5.97 -22.89 15.12
CA THR A 627 -5.70 -21.87 16.15
C THR A 627 -5.16 -20.57 15.52
N ILE A 628 -4.30 -20.66 14.50
CA ILE A 628 -3.79 -19.51 13.76
C ILE A 628 -4.95 -18.72 13.13
N ALA A 629 -5.91 -19.42 12.52
CA ALA A 629 -7.07 -18.80 11.91
C ALA A 629 -8.00 -18.14 12.96
N ASP A 630 -8.23 -18.81 14.09
CA ASP A 630 -9.03 -18.27 15.21
C ASP A 630 -8.43 -16.98 15.80
N HIS A 631 -7.12 -16.80 15.69
CA HIS A 631 -6.39 -15.60 16.13
C HIS A 631 -6.27 -14.54 15.01
N GLY A 632 -6.96 -14.71 13.88
CA GLY A 632 -6.97 -13.74 12.78
C GLY A 632 -5.68 -13.70 11.94
N MET A 633 -4.85 -14.74 12.03
CA MET A 633 -3.63 -14.91 11.23
C MET A 633 -3.84 -15.95 10.11
N VAL A 634 -2.86 -16.08 9.21
CA VAL A 634 -2.92 -17.01 8.07
C VAL A 634 -1.82 -18.06 8.18
N ALA A 635 -2.17 -19.35 8.04
CA ALA A 635 -1.20 -20.43 7.96
C ALA A 635 -0.91 -20.84 6.50
N LEU A 636 0.35 -21.10 6.19
CA LEU A 636 0.80 -21.72 4.94
C LEU A 636 1.47 -23.06 5.26
N VAL A 637 0.80 -24.19 5.00
CA VAL A 637 1.39 -25.52 5.18
C VAL A 637 2.36 -25.80 4.03
N ILE A 638 3.58 -26.14 4.43
CA ILE A 638 4.74 -26.35 3.58
C ILE A 638 5.15 -27.82 3.70
N GLY A 639 5.13 -28.55 2.58
CA GLY A 639 5.35 -29.99 2.57
C GLY A 639 6.24 -30.48 1.42
N PRO A 640 6.53 -31.79 1.33
CA PRO A 640 7.41 -32.34 0.30
C PRO A 640 6.84 -32.24 -1.13
N HIS A 641 5.51 -32.14 -1.30
CA HIS A 641 4.85 -32.06 -2.62
C HIS A 641 3.53 -31.29 -2.56
N GLY A 642 3.05 -30.74 -3.69
CA GLY A 642 1.85 -29.90 -3.76
C GLY A 642 0.50 -30.64 -3.73
N GLY A 643 0.52 -31.92 -3.37
CA GLY A 643 -0.68 -32.75 -3.19
C GLY A 643 -1.20 -32.72 -1.75
N LYS A 644 -1.65 -33.89 -1.29
CA LYS A 644 -2.04 -34.11 0.10
C LYS A 644 -1.04 -35.04 0.77
N LEU A 645 -0.73 -34.81 2.04
CA LEU A 645 -0.01 -35.75 2.89
C LEU A 645 -0.87 -37.00 3.16
N SER A 646 -0.26 -38.01 3.78
CA SER A 646 -0.87 -39.33 4.02
C SER A 646 -2.16 -39.31 4.85
N ASP A 647 -2.35 -38.31 5.73
CA ASP A 647 -3.55 -38.06 6.52
C ASP A 647 -4.64 -37.27 5.76
N GLY A 648 -4.30 -36.69 4.61
CA GLY A 648 -5.17 -35.83 3.81
C GLY A 648 -4.90 -34.33 3.94
N THR A 649 -3.95 -33.90 4.78
CA THR A 649 -3.52 -32.51 4.93
C THR A 649 -3.11 -31.93 3.59
N VAL A 650 -3.69 -30.77 3.24
CA VAL A 650 -3.43 -30.11 1.94
C VAL A 650 -2.18 -29.25 2.06
N VAL A 651 -1.20 -29.51 1.19
CA VAL A 651 0.02 -28.72 1.11
C VAL A 651 -0.20 -27.49 0.21
N GLN A 652 0.00 -26.28 0.73
CA GLN A 652 -0.12 -25.04 -0.05
C GLN A 652 1.20 -24.61 -0.71
N ARG A 653 2.34 -25.04 -0.18
CA ARG A 653 3.68 -24.82 -0.76
C ARG A 653 4.53 -26.07 -0.66
N THR A 654 5.32 -26.36 -1.69
CA THR A 654 6.34 -27.40 -1.57
C THR A 654 7.59 -26.85 -0.86
N PHE A 655 8.45 -27.71 -0.32
CA PHE A 655 9.76 -27.31 0.21
C PHE A 655 10.58 -26.50 -0.82
N GLY A 656 10.51 -26.86 -2.10
CA GLY A 656 11.16 -26.10 -3.17
C GLY A 656 10.40 -24.87 -3.67
N GLY A 657 9.11 -24.75 -3.36
CA GLY A 657 8.26 -23.64 -3.77
C GLY A 657 8.07 -22.55 -2.72
N ALA A 658 8.36 -22.85 -1.45
CA ALA A 658 8.33 -21.89 -0.35
C ALA A 658 9.69 -21.17 -0.22
N ARG A 659 9.66 -19.89 0.21
CA ARG A 659 10.84 -19.17 0.72
C ARG A 659 10.52 -18.43 2.01
N SER A 660 11.54 -18.19 2.83
CA SER A 660 11.41 -17.49 4.12
C SER A 660 10.70 -16.15 4.04
N VAL A 661 10.82 -15.46 2.90
CA VAL A 661 10.25 -14.14 2.65
C VAL A 661 8.71 -14.12 2.58
N GLU A 662 8.06 -15.27 2.37
CA GLU A 662 6.59 -15.37 2.26
C GLU A 662 5.87 -15.30 3.62
N PHE A 663 6.59 -15.44 4.74
CA PHE A 663 5.99 -15.54 6.08
C PHE A 663 6.73 -14.70 7.13
N ASP A 664 6.01 -14.35 8.20
CA ASP A 664 6.48 -13.58 9.35
C ASP A 664 7.12 -14.45 10.43
N ALA A 665 6.71 -15.72 10.52
CA ALA A 665 7.29 -16.73 11.42
C ALA A 665 7.29 -18.11 10.76
N LEU A 666 8.16 -19.00 11.23
CA LEU A 666 8.27 -20.37 10.74
C LEU A 666 8.05 -21.38 11.86
N PHE A 667 7.11 -22.28 11.65
CA PHE A 667 6.83 -23.42 12.50
C PHE A 667 7.38 -24.69 11.85
N VAL A 668 8.03 -25.56 12.62
CA VAL A 668 8.56 -26.83 12.11
C VAL A 668 8.05 -28.01 12.94
N ALA A 669 7.24 -28.85 12.29
CA ALA A 669 6.53 -29.98 12.85
C ALA A 669 7.27 -31.32 12.65
N GLY A 670 8.59 -31.34 12.88
CA GLY A 670 9.43 -32.52 12.70
C GLY A 670 10.79 -32.22 12.08
N CYS A 671 11.53 -33.26 11.69
CA CYS A 671 12.78 -33.13 10.93
C CYS A 671 12.62 -33.86 9.58
N PRO A 672 11.95 -33.23 8.60
CA PRO A 672 11.63 -33.90 7.34
C PRO A 672 12.91 -34.24 6.57
N ALA A 673 13.07 -35.53 6.24
CA ALA A 673 14.15 -35.99 5.39
C ALA A 673 14.05 -35.39 3.97
N PRO A 674 15.17 -35.36 3.20
CA PRO A 674 15.15 -34.87 1.83
C PRO A 674 14.03 -35.51 1.00
N ALA A 675 13.13 -34.68 0.46
CA ALA A 675 12.02 -35.17 -0.34
C ALA A 675 12.50 -35.73 -1.69
N PRO A 676 11.70 -36.55 -2.41
CA PRO A 676 12.14 -37.18 -3.67
C PRO A 676 12.59 -36.21 -4.77
N ASP A 677 12.16 -34.94 -4.71
CA ASP A 677 12.52 -33.88 -5.63
C ASP A 677 13.72 -33.03 -5.17
N ALA A 678 14.32 -33.34 -4.00
CA ALA A 678 15.60 -32.77 -3.58
C ALA A 678 16.71 -33.32 -4.48
N ILE A 679 17.26 -32.49 -5.36
CA ILE A 679 18.25 -32.90 -6.35
C ILE A 679 19.64 -32.57 -5.79
N PRO A 680 20.50 -33.55 -5.48
CA PRO A 680 21.79 -33.29 -4.83
C PRO A 680 22.70 -32.30 -5.56
N VAL A 681 22.70 -32.27 -6.90
CA VAL A 681 23.54 -31.33 -7.67
C VAL A 681 23.13 -29.86 -7.50
N ARG A 682 21.86 -29.60 -7.15
CA ARG A 682 21.31 -28.25 -6.91
C ARG A 682 21.24 -27.94 -5.42
N ASP A 683 20.80 -28.92 -4.63
CA ASP A 683 20.42 -28.73 -3.23
C ASP A 683 21.50 -29.25 -2.25
N ALA A 684 22.31 -30.25 -2.64
CA ALA A 684 23.46 -30.71 -1.83
C ALA A 684 24.73 -29.85 -2.01
N LYS A 685 24.64 -28.68 -2.66
CA LYS A 685 25.66 -27.63 -2.49
C LYS A 685 25.55 -26.91 -1.14
N ALA A 686 24.46 -27.16 -0.41
CA ALA A 686 24.26 -26.71 0.95
C ALA A 686 24.77 -27.74 2.00
N ASP A 687 25.01 -29.01 1.65
CA ASP A 687 25.43 -30.02 2.64
C ASP A 687 25.97 -31.36 2.09
N ASP A 688 26.59 -32.17 2.97
CA ASP A 688 27.11 -33.51 2.66
C ASP A 688 25.96 -34.52 2.43
N PRO A 689 26.03 -35.46 1.45
CA PRO A 689 24.98 -36.45 1.22
C PRO A 689 24.83 -37.42 2.42
N GLY A 690 23.91 -37.13 3.33
CA GLY A 690 23.67 -37.94 4.53
C GLY A 690 22.96 -37.24 5.70
N GLU A 691 22.75 -35.93 5.60
CA GLU A 691 22.07 -35.12 6.62
C GLU A 691 20.57 -35.45 6.75
N PRO A 692 20.00 -35.43 7.98
CA PRO A 692 18.63 -35.89 8.23
C PRO A 692 17.54 -34.89 7.80
N LEU A 693 17.90 -33.66 7.44
CA LEU A 693 16.97 -32.57 7.12
C LEU A 693 17.00 -32.22 5.64
N ASP A 694 15.84 -31.96 5.03
CA ASP A 694 15.75 -31.45 3.66
C ASP A 694 16.51 -30.11 3.54
N PRO A 695 17.46 -29.97 2.60
CA PRO A 695 18.30 -28.78 2.47
C PRO A 695 17.52 -27.49 2.21
N ARG A 696 16.31 -27.58 1.65
CA ARG A 696 15.45 -26.42 1.39
C ARG A 696 14.73 -25.95 2.66
N VAL A 697 14.42 -26.87 3.58
CA VAL A 697 13.93 -26.53 4.92
C VAL A 697 15.03 -25.90 5.77
N ARG A 698 16.26 -26.45 5.70
CA ARG A 698 17.45 -25.81 6.30
C ARG A 698 17.61 -24.37 5.84
N LEU A 699 17.57 -24.14 4.52
CA LEU A 699 17.70 -22.80 3.95
C LEU A 699 16.62 -21.84 4.47
N MET A 700 15.37 -22.27 4.58
CA MET A 700 14.30 -21.44 5.16
C MET A 700 14.57 -21.10 6.64
N LEU A 701 15.05 -22.07 7.43
CA LEU A 701 15.43 -21.85 8.83
C LEU A 701 16.57 -20.84 8.96
N GLU A 702 17.62 -20.98 8.14
CA GLU A 702 18.78 -20.08 8.11
C GLU A 702 18.39 -18.66 7.70
N GLU A 703 17.58 -18.51 6.64
CA GLU A 703 17.08 -17.21 6.19
C GLU A 703 16.20 -16.56 7.28
N CYS A 704 15.24 -17.30 7.86
CA CYS A 704 14.42 -16.79 8.97
C CYS A 704 15.26 -16.36 10.17
N TYR A 705 16.27 -17.15 10.52
CA TYR A 705 17.16 -16.84 11.63
C TYR A 705 17.91 -15.53 11.37
N ARG A 706 18.52 -15.42 10.19
CA ARG A 706 19.30 -14.26 9.71
C ARG A 706 18.45 -13.00 9.59
N HIS A 707 17.18 -13.12 9.21
CA HIS A 707 16.22 -12.00 9.15
C HIS A 707 15.51 -11.75 10.48
N ALA A 708 15.98 -12.35 11.58
CA ALA A 708 15.45 -12.19 12.92
C ALA A 708 13.95 -12.53 13.08
N LYS A 709 13.43 -13.42 12.24
CA LYS A 709 12.06 -13.93 12.37
C LYS A 709 11.97 -14.92 13.52
N THR A 710 10.78 -15.01 14.10
CA THR A 710 10.50 -15.99 15.14
C THR A 710 10.38 -17.39 14.52
N ILE A 711 11.00 -18.39 15.17
CA ILE A 711 10.93 -19.79 14.75
C ILE A 711 10.37 -20.60 15.91
N GLY A 712 9.25 -21.28 15.67
CA GLY A 712 8.59 -22.15 16.64
C GLY A 712 8.79 -23.63 16.30
N VAL A 713 9.20 -24.44 17.26
CA VAL A 713 9.35 -25.89 17.06
C VAL A 713 8.77 -26.68 18.24
N TRP A 714 8.30 -27.88 17.96
CA TRP A 714 7.86 -28.83 18.97
C TRP A 714 8.24 -30.26 18.58
N GLY A 715 8.32 -31.15 19.58
CA GLY A 715 8.68 -32.55 19.36
C GLY A 715 9.98 -32.70 18.56
N ALA A 716 9.92 -33.50 17.48
CA ALA A 716 11.05 -33.73 16.57
C ALA A 716 11.47 -32.48 15.76
N GLY A 717 10.70 -31.39 15.78
CA GLY A 717 11.08 -30.11 15.18
C GLY A 717 12.34 -29.50 15.79
N ALA A 718 12.63 -29.79 17.07
CA ALA A 718 13.87 -29.34 17.70
C ALA A 718 15.12 -29.98 17.07
N GLU A 719 15.00 -31.18 16.49
CA GLU A 719 16.09 -31.85 15.79
C GLU A 719 16.41 -31.14 14.47
N ALA A 720 15.42 -30.52 13.82
CA ALA A 720 15.64 -29.73 12.61
C ALA A 720 16.47 -28.47 12.86
N LEU A 721 16.30 -27.79 14.02
CA LEU A 721 17.15 -26.66 14.40
C LEU A 721 18.61 -27.09 14.60
N ALA A 722 18.81 -28.22 15.29
CA ALA A 722 20.14 -28.77 15.51
C ALA A 722 20.80 -29.20 14.20
N ALA A 723 20.05 -29.88 13.32
CA ALA A 723 20.52 -30.23 11.98
C ALA A 723 20.91 -28.98 11.19
N ALA A 724 20.08 -27.92 11.22
CA ALA A 724 20.36 -26.61 10.60
C ALA A 724 21.55 -25.83 11.23
N GLY A 725 22.15 -26.33 12.31
CA GLY A 725 23.25 -25.64 13.01
C GLY A 725 22.81 -24.37 13.75
N LEU A 726 21.52 -24.22 14.05
CA LEU A 726 20.98 -23.03 14.70
C LEU A 726 20.98 -23.17 16.24
N PRO A 727 21.36 -22.11 16.98
CA PRO A 727 21.34 -22.12 18.44
C PRO A 727 19.90 -22.19 18.97
N VAL A 728 19.62 -23.24 19.76
CA VAL A 728 18.27 -23.53 20.28
C VAL A 728 17.78 -22.59 21.38
N ASP A 729 18.69 -21.80 21.97
CA ASP A 729 18.41 -20.84 23.05
C ASP A 729 18.56 -19.37 22.58
N ALA A 730 18.70 -19.13 21.28
CA ALA A 730 18.81 -17.77 20.76
C ALA A 730 17.47 -17.00 20.88
N PRO A 731 17.51 -15.67 21.04
CA PRO A 731 16.30 -14.84 21.05
C PRO A 731 15.39 -15.16 19.87
N GLY A 732 14.07 -15.25 20.06
CA GLY A 732 13.12 -15.56 18.98
C GLY A 732 13.04 -17.03 18.53
N ILE A 733 13.75 -17.95 19.19
CA ILE A 733 13.55 -19.40 19.02
C ILE A 733 12.63 -19.90 20.15
N VAL A 734 11.48 -20.43 19.79
CA VAL A 734 10.47 -20.94 20.74
C VAL A 734 10.40 -22.45 20.63
N ARG A 735 10.49 -23.14 21.77
CA ARG A 735 10.42 -24.60 21.87
C ARG A 735 9.35 -25.01 22.87
N GLY A 736 8.48 -25.94 22.48
CA GLY A 736 7.42 -26.43 23.36
C GLY A 736 7.11 -27.91 23.16
N SER A 737 6.29 -28.44 24.06
CA SER A 737 5.78 -29.81 23.96
C SER A 737 4.48 -29.94 23.17
N SER A 738 3.85 -28.81 22.81
CA SER A 738 2.62 -28.76 22.02
C SER A 738 2.64 -27.58 21.05
N PRO A 739 2.06 -27.72 19.85
CA PRO A 739 2.06 -26.67 18.84
C PRO A 739 1.34 -25.39 19.27
N THR A 740 0.20 -25.51 19.97
CA THR A 740 -0.59 -24.36 20.43
C THR A 740 0.10 -23.59 21.56
N GLY A 741 0.85 -24.28 22.43
CA GLY A 741 1.71 -23.63 23.43
C GLY A 741 2.85 -22.83 22.77
N VAL A 742 3.47 -23.40 21.74
CA VAL A 742 4.48 -22.70 20.93
C VAL A 742 3.88 -21.46 20.25
N LEU A 743 2.69 -21.57 19.66
CA LEU A 743 2.02 -20.44 19.02
C LEU A 743 1.80 -19.28 20.00
N ALA A 744 1.35 -19.55 21.23
CA ALA A 744 1.10 -18.49 22.21
C ALA A 744 2.35 -17.67 22.55
N GLU A 745 3.51 -18.31 22.65
CA GLU A 745 4.79 -17.62 22.85
C GLU A 745 5.27 -16.90 21.57
N VAL A 746 5.12 -17.54 20.40
CA VAL A 746 5.46 -16.93 19.10
C VAL A 746 4.63 -15.68 18.84
N GLU A 747 3.34 -15.70 19.15
CA GLU A 747 2.42 -14.57 18.97
C GLU A 747 2.85 -13.35 19.79
N GLY A 748 3.27 -13.56 21.05
CA GLY A 748 3.84 -12.49 21.88
C GLY A 748 5.06 -11.83 21.22
N LEU A 749 5.93 -12.64 20.60
CA LEU A 749 7.11 -12.15 19.87
C LEU A 749 6.76 -11.50 18.53
N LEU A 750 5.67 -11.91 17.88
CA LEU A 750 5.21 -11.27 16.64
C LEU A 750 4.72 -9.84 16.87
N GLY A 751 4.26 -9.53 18.09
CA GLY A 751 3.87 -8.17 18.49
C GLY A 751 5.01 -7.15 18.36
N SER A 752 6.27 -7.56 18.57
CA SER A 752 7.46 -6.74 18.35
C SER A 752 8.08 -6.89 16.94
N HIS A 753 7.39 -7.61 16.05
CA HIS A 753 7.74 -7.93 14.66
C HIS A 753 8.95 -8.86 14.45
N ARG A 754 10.09 -8.63 15.12
CA ARG A 754 11.32 -9.43 15.00
C ARG A 754 12.01 -9.58 16.35
N ALA A 755 12.86 -10.59 16.46
CA ALA A 755 13.80 -10.75 17.56
C ALA A 755 15.03 -9.84 17.36
N TRP A 756 14.85 -8.53 17.55
CA TRP A 756 15.85 -7.49 17.28
C TRP A 756 17.17 -7.68 18.05
N GLU A 757 17.14 -8.41 19.17
CA GLU A 757 18.32 -8.78 19.95
C GLU A 757 19.34 -9.58 19.13
N ARG A 758 18.92 -10.23 18.04
CA ARG A 758 19.84 -10.93 17.12
C ARG A 758 20.72 -9.99 16.29
N PHE A 759 20.34 -8.72 16.13
CA PHE A 759 21.17 -7.71 15.46
C PHE A 759 22.14 -7.00 16.39
N VAL A 760 21.94 -7.13 17.71
CA VAL A 760 22.84 -6.56 18.70
C VAL A 760 23.97 -7.56 18.93
N SER A 761 25.19 -7.23 18.50
CA SER A 761 26.36 -8.02 18.91
C SER A 761 26.41 -8.04 20.44
N PRO A 762 26.61 -9.20 21.10
CA PRO A 762 27.01 -9.19 22.49
C PRO A 762 28.26 -8.33 22.58
N THR A 763 28.19 -7.24 23.34
CA THR A 763 29.29 -6.28 23.50
C THR A 763 30.58 -7.06 23.79
N PRO A 764 31.69 -6.81 23.05
CA PRO A 764 32.93 -7.54 23.26
C PRO A 764 33.50 -7.40 24.68
#